data_AF-A0A4P6U221-F1
#
_entry.id   AF-A0A4P6U221-F1
#
_cell.length_a   1.000
_cell.length_b   1.000
_cell.length_c   1.000
_cell.angle_alpha   90.00
_cell.angle_beta   90.00
_cell.angle_gamma   90.00
#
_symmetry.space_group_name_H-M   'P 1'
#
loop_
_entity.id
_entity.type
_entity.pdbx_description
1 polymer ?
#
loop_
_entity_poly.entity_id
_entity_poly.type
_entity_poly.pdbx_seq_one_letter_code
_entity_poly.pdbx_strand_id
1 'polypeptide(L)'
;MSVQSSRPDVDAAAAAIKGIWFPVKGTVHSLPEVLAPDEMVQVLAVAHHDRAMGVLVLTDRRFLFRAQNWSGQRMVTHSFPEITDIRWSGGLEQGVLTVFIGGWAAEFKNMDKRDGQHLAECMRQWRQWYAAQGGAGAPQYGQPVQTAPIPPQYGQHTQAAPVPQQYAQPAPAAPVHPQYAQPAPVPPQYAAPHHAQPASPAPVPPQSPRPPASSGGGLFGRRRREAEAEAARLGDELRAHAADTETLRAENARLQAQLSALVGADAARLAQEAERIGRTHAERLGELERIDAVLDAKVEAAAVRAEGELHGTRQRLTEMEAQAQEAERRLAAARGALVVTDDLALLQEAGIYEYRHPLADAVAYKAELDRIKEQYKALTKNGRAVVGVTEWTVNGSAAEGRRMVRDFSKLMLRAYNAEADAAVRGMKPHRLASLVDRLVKSRETIAKLGKTMQIQVTDQYHRLRVKELELTADHLAKQEAEKERRREERERQREEERLEREIARERARLDKERNRLVLALNRARTAGQADATQIAELERKLTDLDAEEEAIDRREANRRAGYVYVISNIGAFGESMVKIGLTRRLDPMDRVIELGDASVPFRFDVHALIYSDDAVGLERALHQEFEPQRVNRVNARREFFHVTPGQVRDALTRHAGQHLLEFHEQPDAPEWRASVAAGRE
;
A
#
# COMPACT_ATOMS: atom_id res chain seq x y z
N MET A 1 47.97 6.56 12.92
CA MET A 1 47.00 7.47 13.56
C MET A 1 46.31 6.72 14.68
N SER A 2 46.74 6.95 15.91
CA SER A 2 45.94 6.66 17.11
C SER A 2 44.61 7.40 17.06
N VAL A 3 43.58 6.89 17.74
CA VAL A 3 42.55 7.78 18.31
C VAL A 3 43.13 8.31 19.61
N GLN A 4 42.80 9.56 19.92
CA GLN A 4 42.99 10.13 21.24
C GLN A 4 41.61 10.52 21.76
N SER A 5 41.26 9.94 22.90
CA SER A 5 40.11 10.21 23.72
C SER A 5 40.51 11.22 24.80
N SER A 6 39.55 11.72 25.57
CA SER A 6 39.84 12.39 26.85
C SER A 6 40.21 11.41 27.98
N ARG A 7 40.28 10.11 27.66
CA ARG A 7 40.38 8.99 28.62
C ARG A 7 41.41 7.92 28.17
N PRO A 8 42.53 7.73 28.90
CA PRO A 8 43.57 6.78 28.52
C PRO A 8 43.15 5.31 28.45
N ASP A 9 42.17 4.90 29.26
CA ASP A 9 41.62 3.53 29.27
C ASP A 9 40.83 3.23 27.98
N VAL A 10 40.05 4.21 27.50
CA VAL A 10 39.35 4.13 26.21
C VAL A 10 40.37 3.98 25.06
N ASP A 11 41.47 4.74 25.08
CA ASP A 11 42.51 4.68 24.04
C ASP A 11 43.31 3.37 24.08
N ALA A 12 43.63 2.86 25.27
CA ALA A 12 44.32 1.58 25.44
C ALA A 12 43.46 0.42 24.93
N ALA A 13 42.18 0.37 25.30
CA ALA A 13 41.24 -0.64 24.81
C ALA A 13 40.97 -0.51 23.30
N ALA A 14 40.94 0.72 22.77
CA ALA A 14 40.79 0.97 21.33
C ALA A 14 42.00 0.54 20.51
N ALA A 15 43.22 0.67 21.05
CA ALA A 15 44.45 0.24 20.40
C ALA A 15 44.62 -1.28 20.31
N ALA A 16 43.86 -2.06 21.09
CA ALA A 16 43.95 -3.53 21.11
C ALA A 16 43.10 -4.23 20.02
N ILE A 17 42.12 -3.53 19.45
CA ILE A 17 41.20 -3.98 18.39
C ILE A 17 41.98 -4.25 17.10
N LYS A 18 41.76 -5.39 16.45
CA LYS A 18 42.29 -5.70 15.10
C LYS A 18 41.28 -5.46 13.98
N GLY A 19 39.98 -5.49 14.26
CA GLY A 19 38.93 -5.31 13.25
C GLY A 19 38.85 -3.92 12.58
N ILE A 20 38.00 -3.82 11.55
CA ILE A 20 37.83 -2.60 10.72
C ILE A 20 37.06 -1.51 11.48
N TRP A 21 37.75 -0.79 12.37
CA TRP A 21 37.14 0.25 13.21
C TRP A 21 36.93 1.62 12.55
N PHE A 22 37.42 1.84 11.32
CA PHE A 22 37.35 3.14 10.64
C PHE A 22 35.94 3.78 10.62
N PRO A 23 34.83 3.04 10.43
CA PRO A 23 33.49 3.61 10.47
C PRO A 23 33.00 4.04 11.87
N VAL A 24 33.57 3.47 12.95
CA VAL A 24 33.10 3.67 14.33
C VAL A 24 34.01 4.57 15.17
N LYS A 25 35.06 5.17 14.59
CA LYS A 25 35.97 6.09 15.30
C LYS A 25 35.25 7.25 16.01
N GLY A 26 34.20 7.81 15.41
CA GLY A 26 33.38 8.84 16.04
C GLY A 26 32.67 8.34 17.30
N THR A 27 32.16 7.11 17.27
CA THR A 27 31.55 6.42 18.41
C THR A 27 32.56 6.15 19.53
N VAL A 28 33.81 5.78 19.19
CA VAL A 28 34.89 5.59 20.19
C VAL A 28 35.24 6.92 20.86
N HIS A 29 35.45 7.97 20.08
CA HIS A 29 35.81 9.29 20.59
C HIS A 29 34.69 9.93 21.44
N SER A 30 33.41 9.58 21.19
CA SER A 30 32.29 10.02 22.02
C SER A 30 32.05 9.18 23.28
N LEU A 31 32.70 8.01 23.47
CA LEU A 31 32.47 7.14 24.64
C LEU A 31 32.55 7.85 26.01
N PRO A 32 33.48 8.79 26.28
CA PRO A 32 33.53 9.52 27.54
C PRO A 32 32.24 10.28 27.90
N GLU A 33 31.35 10.57 26.95
CA GLU A 33 30.06 11.23 27.19
C GLU A 33 29.04 10.35 27.96
N VAL A 34 29.20 9.02 27.95
CA VAL A 34 28.22 8.05 28.51
C VAL A 34 28.78 7.16 29.61
N LEU A 35 30.06 7.31 29.94
CA LEU A 35 30.76 6.61 31.02
C LEU A 35 30.77 7.47 32.28
N ALA A 36 30.68 6.84 33.45
CA ALA A 36 30.88 7.57 34.71
C ALA A 36 32.38 7.95 34.89
N PRO A 37 32.71 8.99 35.67
CA PRO A 37 34.11 9.39 35.90
C PRO A 37 34.97 8.31 36.59
N ASP A 38 34.34 7.43 37.37
CA ASP A 38 34.94 6.29 38.08
C ASP A 38 34.89 4.97 37.30
N GLU A 39 34.00 4.86 36.31
CA GLU A 39 33.80 3.65 35.51
C GLU A 39 34.92 3.48 34.48
N MET A 40 35.55 2.31 34.43
CA MET A 40 36.75 2.01 33.65
C MET A 40 36.46 1.05 32.49
N VAL A 41 36.91 1.38 31.28
CA VAL A 41 36.79 0.52 30.09
C VAL A 41 37.85 -0.58 30.13
N GLN A 42 37.40 -1.83 30.02
CA GLN A 42 38.24 -3.03 30.06
C GLN A 42 38.48 -3.60 28.66
N VAL A 43 37.43 -3.71 27.85
CA VAL A 43 37.49 -4.30 26.50
C VAL A 43 36.57 -3.53 25.55
N LEU A 44 37.04 -3.32 24.32
CA LEU A 44 36.24 -2.83 23.20
C LEU A 44 36.20 -3.86 22.07
N ALA A 45 35.06 -3.95 21.37
CA ALA A 45 34.94 -4.68 20.10
C ALA A 45 33.99 -3.95 19.14
N VAL A 46 34.09 -4.23 17.85
CA VAL A 46 33.18 -3.69 16.82
C VAL A 46 32.13 -4.73 16.47
N ALA A 47 30.85 -4.34 16.43
CA ALA A 47 29.74 -5.26 16.18
C ALA A 47 28.59 -4.61 15.41
N HIS A 48 27.74 -5.45 14.80
CA HIS A 48 26.46 -5.07 14.20
C HIS A 48 25.30 -5.59 15.05
N HIS A 49 24.39 -4.69 15.45
CA HIS A 49 23.21 -5.02 16.26
C HIS A 49 22.04 -4.14 15.79
N ASP A 50 20.85 -4.72 15.62
CA ASP A 50 19.65 -4.06 15.10
C ASP A 50 19.88 -3.18 13.85
N ARG A 51 20.61 -3.74 12.87
CA ARG A 51 21.01 -3.08 11.60
C ARG A 51 21.91 -1.84 11.77
N ALA A 52 22.43 -1.56 12.98
CA ALA A 52 23.43 -0.54 13.24
C ALA A 52 24.79 -1.17 13.54
N MET A 53 25.85 -0.64 12.94
CA MET A 53 27.23 -0.93 13.34
C MET A 53 27.63 -0.01 14.49
N GLY A 54 28.31 -0.54 15.49
CA GLY A 54 28.69 0.20 16.70
C GLY A 54 29.84 -0.44 17.46
N VAL A 55 30.12 0.13 18.62
CA VAL A 55 31.16 -0.32 19.56
C VAL A 55 30.47 -1.03 20.72
N LEU A 56 30.90 -2.26 20.98
CA LEU A 56 30.69 -2.94 22.24
C LEU A 56 31.76 -2.51 23.24
N VAL A 57 31.31 -2.18 24.45
CA VAL A 57 32.13 -1.69 25.56
C VAL A 57 31.86 -2.58 26.75
N LEU A 58 32.93 -3.17 27.29
CA LEU A 58 32.94 -3.81 28.59
C LEU A 58 33.58 -2.87 29.60
N THR A 59 32.87 -2.55 30.68
CA THR A 59 33.42 -1.80 31.82
C THR A 59 33.53 -2.68 33.04
N ASP A 60 34.15 -2.18 34.11
CA ASP A 60 34.14 -2.80 35.43
C ASP A 60 32.74 -2.90 36.05
N ARG A 61 31.76 -2.13 35.53
CA ARG A 61 30.39 -2.04 36.08
C ARG A 61 29.31 -2.72 35.23
N ARG A 62 29.45 -2.71 33.90
CA ARG A 62 28.38 -3.07 32.96
C ARG A 62 28.91 -3.41 31.55
N PHE A 63 28.02 -3.97 30.75
CA PHE A 63 28.19 -4.15 29.31
C PHE A 63 27.29 -3.17 28.57
N LEU A 64 27.80 -2.48 27.54
CA LEU A 64 26.99 -1.64 26.67
C LEU A 64 27.38 -1.69 25.20
N PHE A 65 26.39 -1.52 24.33
CA PHE A 65 26.55 -1.27 22.90
C PHE A 65 26.20 0.19 22.62
N ARG A 66 27.07 0.91 21.92
CA ARG A 66 26.78 2.24 21.39
C ARG A 66 26.96 2.25 19.88
N ALA A 67 25.99 2.78 19.15
CA ALA A 67 26.09 3.11 17.74
C ALA A 67 25.70 4.59 17.52
N GLN A 68 26.44 5.29 16.68
CA GLN A 68 26.22 6.71 16.38
C GLN A 68 26.16 6.92 14.87
N ASN A 69 24.94 6.86 14.33
CA ASN A 69 24.67 7.00 12.90
C ASN A 69 24.05 8.37 12.59
N TRP A 70 23.99 8.74 11.31
CA TRP A 70 23.31 9.96 10.84
C TRP A 70 21.81 10.01 11.21
N SER A 71 21.20 8.84 11.47
CA SER A 71 19.82 8.68 11.91
C SER A 71 19.61 8.80 13.43
N GLY A 72 20.67 8.99 14.22
CA GLY A 72 20.62 9.10 15.68
C GLY A 72 21.62 8.20 16.41
N GLN A 73 21.66 8.34 17.74
CA GLN A 73 22.40 7.45 18.64
C GLN A 73 21.50 6.28 19.09
N ARG A 74 22.04 5.06 19.09
CA ARG A 74 21.45 3.88 19.74
C ARG A 74 22.37 3.43 20.86
N MET A 75 21.82 3.20 22.05
CA MET A 75 22.54 2.67 23.20
C MET A 75 21.72 1.53 23.81
N VAL A 76 22.38 0.41 24.10
CA VAL A 76 21.82 -0.75 24.82
C VAL A 76 22.79 -1.06 25.96
N THR A 77 22.30 -1.23 27.18
CA THR A 77 23.14 -1.26 28.39
C THR A 77 22.56 -2.25 29.40
N HIS A 78 23.39 -3.16 29.91
CA HIS A 78 23.01 -4.19 30.87
C HIS A 78 24.06 -4.37 31.95
N SER A 79 23.63 -4.53 33.21
CA SER A 79 24.50 -4.93 34.32
C SER A 79 24.76 -6.44 34.28
N PHE A 80 25.92 -6.87 34.80
CA PHE A 80 26.29 -8.30 34.80
C PHE A 80 25.28 -9.25 35.47
N PRO A 81 24.58 -8.87 36.56
CA PRO A 81 23.52 -9.71 37.15
C PRO A 81 22.30 -9.96 36.25
N GLU A 82 22.04 -9.14 35.23
CA GLU A 82 20.93 -9.34 34.28
C GLU A 82 21.22 -10.47 33.25
N ILE A 83 22.51 -10.79 33.05
CA ILE A 83 22.98 -11.70 32.02
C ILE A 83 22.87 -13.15 32.51
N THR A 84 22.07 -13.96 31.83
CA THR A 84 21.86 -15.38 32.18
C THR A 84 22.84 -16.33 31.49
N ASP A 85 23.25 -16.05 30.24
CA ASP A 85 24.20 -16.85 29.46
C ASP A 85 24.92 -16.00 28.40
N ILE A 86 26.12 -16.42 27.97
CA ILE A 86 26.98 -15.69 27.00
C ILE A 86 27.61 -16.70 26.03
N ARG A 87 27.06 -16.77 24.81
CA ARG A 87 27.51 -17.70 23.76
C ARG A 87 28.28 -16.96 22.67
N TRP A 88 29.33 -17.59 22.17
CA TRP A 88 30.05 -17.15 20.97
C TRP A 88 29.93 -18.21 19.89
N SER A 89 29.69 -17.78 18.66
CA SER A 89 29.75 -18.60 17.44
C SER A 89 30.57 -17.87 16.38
N GLY A 90 31.36 -18.57 15.55
CA GLY A 90 32.21 -17.88 14.57
C GLY A 90 32.77 -18.79 13.48
N GLY A 91 32.98 -18.21 12.30
CA GLY A 91 33.57 -18.84 11.12
C GLY A 91 35.10 -18.70 11.08
N LEU A 92 35.67 -18.50 9.89
CA LEU A 92 37.12 -18.28 9.75
C LEU A 92 37.59 -16.98 10.40
N GLU A 93 37.02 -15.83 10.01
CA GLU A 93 37.49 -14.49 10.40
C GLU A 93 36.51 -13.69 11.28
N GLN A 94 35.21 -13.95 11.17
CA GLN A 94 34.16 -13.21 11.90
C GLN A 94 33.20 -14.15 12.66
N GLY A 95 32.42 -13.58 13.59
CA GLY A 95 31.40 -14.31 14.33
C GLY A 95 30.28 -13.46 14.93
N VAL A 96 29.49 -14.12 15.77
CA VAL A 96 28.31 -13.61 16.48
C VAL A 96 28.45 -13.91 17.97
N LEU A 97 28.35 -12.86 18.79
CA LEU A 97 28.17 -12.93 20.24
C LEU A 97 26.67 -12.86 20.56
N THR A 98 26.16 -13.84 21.30
CA THR A 98 24.77 -13.88 21.76
C THR A 98 24.74 -13.80 23.28
N VAL A 99 24.13 -12.73 23.81
CA VAL A 99 24.01 -12.45 25.24
C VAL A 99 22.56 -12.69 25.65
N PHE A 100 22.32 -13.59 26.59
CA PHE A 100 20.98 -13.89 27.08
C PHE A 100 20.68 -13.06 28.32
N ILE A 101 19.54 -12.36 28.33
CA ILE A 101 19.12 -11.40 29.36
C ILE A 101 17.63 -11.60 29.62
N GLY A 102 17.24 -11.95 30.85
CA GLY A 102 15.82 -12.06 31.23
C GLY A 102 14.95 -12.99 30.38
N GLY A 103 15.56 -14.01 29.72
CA GLY A 103 14.88 -14.94 28.81
C GLY A 103 14.94 -14.54 27.32
N TRP A 104 15.42 -13.34 26.99
CA TRP A 104 15.62 -12.86 25.62
C TRP A 104 17.08 -13.01 25.18
N ALA A 105 17.35 -13.03 23.88
CA ALA A 105 18.69 -13.15 23.30
C ALA A 105 19.05 -11.88 22.49
N ALA A 106 20.11 -11.20 22.89
CA ALA A 106 20.68 -10.07 22.15
C ALA A 106 21.87 -10.54 21.30
N GLU A 107 21.74 -10.45 19.98
CA GLU A 107 22.77 -10.89 19.03
C GLU A 107 23.61 -9.71 18.50
N PHE A 108 24.93 -9.88 18.52
CA PHE A 108 25.93 -8.92 18.05
C PHE A 108 26.78 -9.60 16.96
N LYS A 109 26.59 -9.17 15.70
CA LYS A 109 27.05 -9.89 14.49
C LYS A 109 28.23 -9.20 13.82
N ASN A 110 28.86 -9.91 12.87
CA ASN A 110 30.00 -9.42 12.07
C ASN A 110 31.14 -8.88 12.94
N MET A 111 31.38 -9.53 14.08
CA MET A 111 32.46 -9.20 15.00
C MET A 111 33.75 -9.88 14.53
N ASP A 112 34.90 -9.21 14.66
CA ASP A 112 36.21 -9.86 14.52
C ASP A 112 36.30 -11.06 15.48
N LYS A 113 36.79 -12.20 14.98
CA LYS A 113 36.81 -13.45 15.73
C LYS A 113 37.68 -13.39 17.00
N ARG A 114 38.85 -12.77 16.94
CA ARG A 114 39.76 -12.64 18.09
C ARG A 114 39.15 -11.69 19.12
N ASP A 115 38.72 -10.52 18.66
CA ASP A 115 38.23 -9.45 19.53
C ASP A 115 36.87 -9.85 20.17
N GLY A 116 36.03 -10.56 19.43
CA GLY A 116 34.76 -11.11 19.92
C GLY A 116 34.88 -12.32 20.85
N GLN A 117 35.81 -13.25 20.58
CA GLN A 117 36.10 -14.35 21.52
C GLN A 117 36.66 -13.83 22.84
N HIS A 118 37.60 -12.87 22.78
CA HIS A 118 38.16 -12.23 23.97
C HIS A 118 37.09 -11.48 24.77
N LEU A 119 36.24 -10.67 24.13
CA LEU A 119 35.13 -10.00 24.80
C LEU A 119 34.17 -10.99 25.49
N ALA A 120 33.80 -12.07 24.80
CA ALA A 120 32.91 -13.10 25.35
C ALA A 120 33.51 -13.79 26.60
N GLU A 121 34.83 -14.00 26.61
CA GLU A 121 35.55 -14.60 27.73
C GLU A 121 35.61 -13.64 28.93
N CYS A 122 35.97 -12.37 28.70
CA CYS A 122 35.95 -11.34 29.73
C CYS A 122 34.54 -11.17 30.34
N MET A 123 33.49 -11.16 29.52
CA MET A 123 32.10 -11.10 30.01
C MET A 123 31.72 -12.30 30.88
N ARG A 124 32.17 -13.52 30.52
CA ARG A 124 31.95 -14.73 31.35
C ARG A 124 32.62 -14.62 32.71
N GLN A 125 33.87 -14.16 32.75
CA GLN A 125 34.64 -14.01 34.00
C GLN A 125 34.04 -12.93 34.91
N TRP A 126 33.68 -11.76 34.36
CA TRP A 126 32.99 -10.72 35.11
C TRP A 126 31.63 -11.20 35.64
N ARG A 127 30.84 -11.93 34.84
CA ARG A 127 29.59 -12.55 35.31
C ARG A 127 29.82 -13.53 36.47
N GLN A 128 30.83 -14.39 36.39
CA GLN A 128 31.18 -15.32 37.47
C GLN A 128 31.63 -14.59 38.75
N TRP A 129 32.43 -13.53 38.60
CA TRP A 129 32.93 -12.69 39.69
C TRP A 129 31.79 -11.93 40.40
N TYR A 130 30.84 -11.38 39.64
CA TYR A 130 29.62 -10.76 40.18
C TYR A 130 28.70 -11.79 40.85
N ALA A 131 28.56 -12.99 40.29
CA ALA A 131 27.79 -14.08 40.90
C ALA A 131 28.41 -14.54 42.24
N ALA A 132 29.74 -14.58 42.35
CA ALA A 132 30.45 -14.90 43.60
C ALA A 132 30.22 -13.85 44.70
N GLN A 133 30.10 -12.56 44.36
CA GLN A 133 29.68 -11.50 45.28
C GLN A 133 28.16 -11.46 45.54
N GLY A 134 27.36 -12.19 44.78
CA GLY A 134 25.90 -12.27 44.95
C GLY A 134 25.45 -12.79 46.33
N GLY A 135 26.34 -13.44 47.09
CA GLY A 135 26.10 -13.81 48.49
C GLY A 135 26.40 -12.71 49.52
N ALA A 136 27.17 -11.67 49.17
CA ALA A 136 27.59 -10.61 50.09
C ALA A 136 27.95 -9.31 49.34
N GLY A 137 26.92 -8.55 48.94
CA GLY A 137 27.08 -7.16 48.48
C GLY A 137 27.53 -7.00 47.03
N ALA A 138 26.57 -7.09 46.10
CA ALA A 138 26.76 -6.47 44.78
C ALA A 138 26.95 -4.94 44.97
N PRO A 139 27.99 -4.32 44.38
CA PRO A 139 28.30 -2.92 44.61
C PRO A 139 27.16 -2.00 44.13
N GLN A 140 26.62 -1.21 45.06
CA GLN A 140 25.59 -0.22 44.74
C GLN A 140 26.10 0.82 43.73
N TYR A 141 25.15 1.42 43.01
CA TYR A 141 25.39 2.40 41.95
C TYR A 141 26.23 3.58 42.50
N GLY A 142 27.49 3.70 42.06
CA GLY A 142 28.44 4.74 42.50
C GLY A 142 29.52 4.29 43.49
N GLN A 143 29.59 3.01 43.89
CA GLN A 143 30.75 2.48 44.65
C GLN A 143 31.79 1.85 43.71
N PRO A 144 33.11 2.10 43.87
CA PRO A 144 34.16 1.56 42.99
C PRO A 144 34.48 0.09 43.29
N VAL A 145 34.84 -0.67 42.24
CA VAL A 145 35.19 -2.11 42.35
C VAL A 145 36.63 -2.28 42.83
N GLN A 146 36.82 -2.81 44.04
CA GLN A 146 38.16 -2.91 44.67
C GLN A 146 38.97 -4.17 44.30
N THR A 147 38.35 -5.20 43.71
CA THR A 147 38.97 -6.53 43.50
C THR A 147 38.64 -7.14 42.12
N ALA A 148 38.64 -6.31 41.07
CA ALA A 148 38.31 -6.71 39.70
C ALA A 148 39.09 -7.95 39.18
N PRO A 149 38.46 -8.84 38.39
CA PRO A 149 39.17 -9.93 37.71
C PRO A 149 40.11 -9.38 36.62
N ILE A 150 41.32 -9.93 36.52
CA ILE A 150 42.28 -9.56 35.48
C ILE A 150 41.80 -10.14 34.14
N PRO A 151 41.51 -9.33 33.10
CA PRO A 151 41.04 -9.86 31.82
C PRO A 151 42.13 -10.69 31.12
N PRO A 152 41.77 -11.85 30.52
CA PRO A 152 42.72 -12.74 29.86
C PRO A 152 43.37 -12.06 28.66
N GLN A 153 44.71 -12.02 28.64
CA GLN A 153 45.45 -11.31 27.61
C GLN A 153 45.22 -11.91 26.21
N TYR A 154 45.09 -11.02 25.22
CA TYR A 154 44.87 -11.34 23.80
C TYR A 154 45.91 -12.32 23.22
N GLY A 155 45.62 -13.62 23.27
CA GLY A 155 46.46 -14.66 22.65
C GLY A 155 46.43 -16.03 23.32
N GLN A 156 45.88 -16.16 24.54
CA GLN A 156 45.78 -17.45 25.23
C GLN A 156 44.39 -18.09 25.02
N HIS A 157 44.32 -19.10 24.15
CA HIS A 157 43.14 -19.95 23.98
C HIS A 157 43.42 -21.37 24.49
N THR A 158 42.87 -21.70 25.66
CA THR A 158 42.82 -23.09 26.13
C THR A 158 41.76 -23.86 25.34
N GLN A 159 42.08 -25.08 24.90
CA GLN A 159 41.15 -25.91 24.13
C GLN A 159 40.12 -26.58 25.03
N ALA A 160 38.84 -26.56 24.63
CA ALA A 160 37.78 -27.41 25.16
C ALA A 160 36.82 -27.80 24.02
N ALA A 161 36.51 -29.10 23.91
CA ALA A 161 35.69 -29.67 22.84
C ALA A 161 34.18 -29.69 23.22
N PRO A 162 33.26 -29.76 22.24
CA PRO A 162 31.82 -29.64 22.50
C PRO A 162 31.15 -30.96 22.91
N VAL A 163 30.02 -30.84 23.61
CA VAL A 163 29.04 -31.92 23.83
C VAL A 163 27.66 -31.39 23.42
N PRO A 164 26.85 -32.12 22.62
CA PRO A 164 25.67 -31.56 21.97
C PRO A 164 24.43 -31.53 22.87
N GLN A 165 23.46 -30.65 22.53
CA GLN A 165 22.10 -30.67 23.07
C GLN A 165 21.07 -30.84 21.94
N GLN A 166 19.95 -31.46 22.27
CA GLN A 166 18.97 -32.01 21.32
C GLN A 166 17.78 -31.09 21.05
N TYR A 167 16.98 -31.49 20.07
CA TYR A 167 15.79 -30.83 19.52
C TYR A 167 14.78 -30.32 20.57
N ALA A 168 14.16 -29.17 20.25
CA ALA A 168 12.97 -28.66 20.94
C ALA A 168 11.67 -29.20 20.31
N GLN A 169 10.55 -29.11 21.06
CA GLN A 169 9.19 -29.29 20.54
C GLN A 169 8.33 -28.03 20.80
N PRO A 170 7.33 -27.73 19.94
CA PRO A 170 6.51 -26.52 20.04
C PRO A 170 5.31 -26.65 21.00
N ALA A 171 4.72 -25.51 21.36
CA ALA A 171 3.55 -25.41 22.24
C ALA A 171 2.20 -25.62 21.49
N PRO A 172 1.13 -26.06 22.18
CA PRO A 172 -0.19 -26.33 21.57
C PRO A 172 -1.07 -25.07 21.38
N ALA A 173 -2.10 -25.21 20.55
CA ALA A 173 -3.01 -24.13 20.12
C ALA A 173 -4.31 -24.02 20.96
N ALA A 174 -5.05 -22.92 20.76
CA ALA A 174 -6.37 -22.68 21.36
C ALA A 174 -7.54 -23.08 20.40
N PRO A 175 -8.73 -23.46 20.92
CA PRO A 175 -9.85 -23.99 20.12
C PRO A 175 -10.81 -22.92 19.55
N VAL A 176 -11.81 -23.39 18.77
CA VAL A 176 -12.68 -22.62 17.86
C VAL A 176 -14.17 -22.70 18.27
N HIS A 177 -15.00 -21.71 17.90
CA HIS A 177 -16.46 -21.70 18.07
C HIS A 177 -17.23 -21.52 16.73
N PRO A 178 -18.34 -22.26 16.45
CA PRO A 178 -19.10 -22.16 15.19
C PRO A 178 -20.52 -21.53 15.28
N GLN A 179 -20.70 -20.40 14.58
CA GLN A 179 -21.71 -20.05 13.54
C GLN A 179 -23.17 -20.61 13.44
N TYR A 180 -24.09 -19.70 12.99
CA TYR A 180 -25.40 -19.85 12.26
C TYR A 180 -26.67 -20.40 13.01
N ALA A 181 -27.95 -20.13 12.61
CA ALA A 181 -28.62 -18.98 11.91
C ALA A 181 -30.20 -19.06 11.88
N GLN A 182 -30.89 -17.91 12.01
CA GLN A 182 -32.24 -17.46 11.47
C GLN A 182 -33.59 -18.25 11.73
N PRO A 183 -34.81 -17.63 11.59
CA PRO A 183 -36.12 -18.14 12.11
C PRO A 183 -37.29 -18.33 11.08
N ALA A 184 -38.50 -18.72 11.55
CA ALA A 184 -39.77 -18.87 10.78
C ALA A 184 -41.09 -18.64 11.61
N PRO A 185 -42.32 -18.50 11.01
CA PRO A 185 -43.50 -17.82 11.62
C PRO A 185 -44.81 -18.65 11.83
N VAL A 186 -45.96 -17.97 12.11
CA VAL A 186 -47.30 -18.53 12.48
C VAL A 186 -48.51 -17.94 11.67
N PRO A 187 -49.69 -18.62 11.55
CA PRO A 187 -50.83 -18.25 10.67
C PRO A 187 -52.17 -17.75 11.35
N PRO A 188 -53.21 -17.30 10.58
CA PRO A 188 -54.38 -16.53 11.07
C PRO A 188 -55.80 -17.23 11.05
N GLN A 189 -56.90 -16.45 11.16
CA GLN A 189 -58.31 -16.85 11.48
C GLN A 189 -59.35 -16.71 10.30
N TYR A 190 -60.65 -17.01 10.55
CA TYR A 190 -61.74 -17.29 9.56
C TYR A 190 -63.06 -16.45 9.69
N ALA A 191 -63.96 -16.48 8.68
CA ALA A 191 -65.32 -15.85 8.64
C ALA A 191 -66.35 -16.61 7.71
N ALA A 192 -67.66 -16.25 7.66
CA ALA A 192 -68.74 -17.01 6.96
C ALA A 192 -70.01 -16.21 6.45
N PRO A 193 -70.91 -16.76 5.55
CA PRO A 193 -72.11 -16.09 4.95
C PRO A 193 -73.51 -16.86 4.96
N HIS A 194 -74.57 -16.37 4.24
CA HIS A 194 -76.01 -16.84 4.27
C HIS A 194 -76.75 -16.97 2.85
N HIS A 195 -78.08 -17.30 2.80
CA HIS A 195 -78.91 -17.81 1.62
C HIS A 195 -80.32 -17.13 1.34
N ALA A 196 -81.09 -17.51 0.25
CA ALA A 196 -82.45 -16.98 -0.18
C ALA A 196 -83.32 -17.85 -1.21
N GLN A 197 -84.68 -17.67 -1.38
CA GLN A 197 -85.65 -18.13 -2.48
C GLN A 197 -87.20 -17.90 -2.13
N PRO A 198 -88.33 -18.36 -2.80
CA PRO A 198 -88.87 -18.53 -4.21
C PRO A 198 -90.39 -18.06 -4.48
N ALA A 199 -91.14 -18.44 -5.57
CA ALA A 199 -92.59 -18.03 -5.90
C ALA A 199 -93.44 -18.90 -6.95
N SER A 200 -94.83 -18.86 -7.04
CA SER A 200 -95.79 -19.24 -8.20
C SER A 200 -97.38 -19.38 -7.93
N PRO A 201 -98.37 -19.31 -8.92
CA PRO A 201 -99.90 -19.46 -8.73
C PRO A 201 -100.88 -20.05 -9.89
N ALA A 202 -102.22 -20.40 -9.68
CA ALA A 202 -103.42 -20.44 -10.66
C ALA A 202 -104.88 -21.01 -10.21
N PRO A 203 -106.07 -20.86 -10.96
CA PRO A 203 -107.53 -21.17 -10.56
C PRO A 203 -108.66 -21.70 -11.60
N VAL A 204 -110.01 -21.76 -11.26
CA VAL A 204 -111.37 -21.69 -12.03
C VAL A 204 -112.71 -22.60 -11.81
N PRO A 205 -113.65 -22.99 -12.77
CA PRO A 205 -115.17 -22.74 -12.70
C PRO A 205 -116.32 -23.85 -12.99
N PRO A 206 -117.71 -23.57 -12.92
CA PRO A 206 -118.91 -24.52 -12.89
C PRO A 206 -120.23 -24.33 -13.81
N GLN A 207 -121.38 -25.10 -13.66
CA GLN A 207 -122.74 -24.93 -14.38
C GLN A 207 -124.11 -25.50 -13.71
N SER A 208 -125.34 -25.53 -14.36
CA SER A 208 -126.73 -25.45 -13.71
C SER A 208 -128.03 -26.20 -14.29
N PRO A 209 -129.29 -26.20 -13.66
CA PRO A 209 -130.49 -27.13 -13.91
C PRO A 209 -132.00 -26.56 -14.12
N ARG A 210 -133.11 -27.39 -14.22
CA ARG A 210 -134.60 -27.02 -14.41
C ARG A 210 -135.74 -28.09 -14.00
N PRO A 211 -137.13 -27.85 -14.08
CA PRO A 211 -138.20 -28.44 -13.20
C PRO A 211 -139.49 -29.25 -13.77
N PRO A 212 -140.82 -28.92 -13.57
CA PRO A 212 -141.85 -29.62 -12.69
C PRO A 212 -143.25 -30.08 -13.29
N ALA A 213 -144.21 -30.59 -12.47
CA ALA A 213 -145.63 -30.97 -12.84
C ALA A 213 -146.70 -30.94 -11.67
N SER A 214 -148.01 -31.25 -11.90
CA SER A 214 -149.17 -30.94 -10.99
C SER A 214 -150.42 -31.90 -10.98
N SER A 215 -151.49 -31.54 -10.22
CA SER A 215 -152.82 -32.20 -9.94
C SER A 215 -152.90 -33.16 -8.72
N GLY A 216 -154.01 -33.38 -7.98
CA GLY A 216 -155.34 -32.73 -7.87
C GLY A 216 -156.55 -33.66 -8.14
N GLY A 217 -157.59 -33.83 -7.30
CA GLY A 217 -157.90 -33.38 -5.92
C GLY A 217 -159.43 -33.43 -5.59
N GLY A 218 -159.87 -33.72 -4.35
CA GLY A 218 -161.32 -33.73 -3.99
C GLY A 218 -161.74 -34.12 -2.54
N LEU A 219 -162.98 -33.75 -2.16
CA LEU A 219 -163.77 -34.10 -0.95
C LEU A 219 -163.36 -33.54 0.45
N PHE A 220 -164.36 -33.46 1.34
CA PHE A 220 -164.37 -33.01 2.76
C PHE A 220 -164.15 -31.51 3.09
N GLY A 221 -165.26 -30.77 3.18
CA GLY A 221 -165.34 -29.33 3.51
C GLY A 221 -165.09 -28.92 4.97
N ARG A 222 -164.26 -29.64 5.75
CA ARG A 222 -163.64 -29.10 6.98
C ARG A 222 -162.16 -28.74 6.74
N ARG A 223 -161.41 -29.67 6.15
CA ARG A 223 -160.03 -29.45 5.67
C ARG A 223 -159.87 -28.22 4.78
N ARG A 224 -160.92 -27.82 4.05
CA ARG A 224 -160.88 -26.58 3.25
C ARG A 224 -160.57 -25.34 4.10
N ARG A 225 -161.16 -25.16 5.29
CA ARG A 225 -160.88 -23.99 6.14
C ARG A 225 -159.51 -24.06 6.81
N GLU A 226 -159.09 -25.27 7.17
CA GLU A 226 -157.75 -25.52 7.72
C GLU A 226 -156.67 -25.22 6.67
N ALA A 227 -156.84 -25.72 5.44
CA ALA A 227 -155.95 -25.45 4.32
C ALA A 227 -156.02 -23.99 3.81
N GLU A 228 -157.18 -23.31 3.88
CA GLU A 228 -157.29 -21.88 3.58
C GLU A 228 -156.58 -21.02 4.64
N ALA A 229 -156.62 -21.42 5.92
CA ALA A 229 -155.85 -20.76 6.99
C ALA A 229 -154.34 -21.07 6.91
N GLU A 230 -153.96 -22.30 6.57
CA GLU A 230 -152.57 -22.70 6.36
C GLU A 230 -151.98 -22.04 5.10
N ALA A 231 -152.73 -21.93 4.01
CA ALA A 231 -152.34 -21.19 2.81
C ALA A 231 -152.28 -19.68 3.06
N ALA A 232 -153.15 -19.11 3.91
CA ALA A 232 -153.03 -17.72 4.34
C ALA A 232 -151.74 -17.50 5.14
N ARG A 233 -151.46 -18.36 6.12
CA ARG A 233 -150.22 -18.34 6.92
C ARG A 233 -148.97 -18.49 6.06
N LEU A 234 -148.93 -19.48 5.16
CA LEU A 234 -147.83 -19.66 4.20
C LEU A 234 -147.71 -18.47 3.24
N GLY A 235 -148.82 -17.81 2.91
CA GLY A 235 -148.82 -16.56 2.16
C GLY A 235 -148.23 -15.37 2.93
N ASP A 236 -148.42 -15.31 4.25
CA ASP A 236 -147.79 -14.32 5.13
C ASP A 236 -146.31 -14.63 5.41
N GLU A 237 -145.94 -15.90 5.60
CA GLU A 237 -144.55 -16.34 5.72
C GLU A 237 -143.78 -16.12 4.40
N LEU A 238 -144.41 -16.34 3.24
CA LEU A 238 -143.83 -16.00 1.93
C LEU A 238 -143.73 -14.48 1.71
N ARG A 239 -144.68 -13.67 2.22
CA ARG A 239 -144.59 -12.20 2.22
C ARG A 239 -143.44 -11.71 3.12
N ALA A 240 -143.28 -12.29 4.30
CA ALA A 240 -142.17 -11.99 5.21
C ALA A 240 -140.83 -12.32 4.55
N HIS A 241 -140.65 -13.54 4.03
CA HIS A 241 -139.43 -13.92 3.33
C HIS A 241 -139.17 -13.11 2.05
N ALA A 242 -140.22 -12.69 1.32
CA ALA A 242 -140.03 -11.77 0.20
C ALA A 242 -139.44 -10.43 0.68
N ALA A 243 -139.96 -9.87 1.77
CA ALA A 243 -139.41 -8.65 2.40
C ALA A 243 -137.98 -8.87 2.93
N ASP A 244 -137.69 -10.00 3.58
CA ASP A 244 -136.35 -10.38 4.06
C ASP A 244 -135.34 -10.45 2.90
N THR A 245 -135.73 -11.02 1.75
CA THR A 245 -134.83 -11.03 0.59
C THR A 245 -134.60 -9.64 0.00
N GLU A 246 -135.54 -8.71 0.16
CA GLU A 246 -135.41 -7.35 -0.36
C GLU A 246 -134.56 -6.46 0.56
N THR A 247 -134.67 -6.60 1.89
CA THR A 247 -133.72 -5.98 2.83
C THR A 247 -132.32 -6.56 2.65
N LEU A 248 -132.16 -7.87 2.46
CA LEU A 248 -130.87 -8.49 2.16
C LEU A 248 -130.30 -8.08 0.80
N ARG A 249 -131.13 -7.82 -0.22
CA ARG A 249 -130.68 -7.21 -1.50
C ARG A 249 -130.20 -5.78 -1.30
N ALA A 250 -130.95 -4.96 -0.57
CA ALA A 250 -130.58 -3.57 -0.26
C ALA A 250 -129.28 -3.50 0.57
N GLU A 251 -129.10 -4.42 1.53
CA GLU A 251 -127.87 -4.53 2.32
C GLU A 251 -126.68 -5.02 1.47
N ASN A 252 -126.86 -6.01 0.58
CA ASN A 252 -125.81 -6.42 -0.35
C ASN A 252 -125.42 -5.28 -1.30
N ALA A 253 -126.38 -4.51 -1.84
CA ALA A 253 -126.09 -3.36 -2.68
C ALA A 253 -125.31 -2.27 -1.90
N ARG A 254 -125.67 -2.03 -0.64
CA ARG A 254 -124.95 -1.13 0.26
C ARG A 254 -123.51 -1.60 0.54
N LEU A 255 -123.33 -2.88 0.85
CA LEU A 255 -122.01 -3.48 1.11
C LEU A 255 -121.13 -3.48 -0.14
N GLN A 256 -121.69 -3.75 -1.32
CA GLN A 256 -120.96 -3.65 -2.59
C GLN A 256 -120.54 -2.20 -2.90
N ALA A 257 -121.40 -1.21 -2.64
CA ALA A 257 -121.05 0.20 -2.77
C ALA A 257 -119.94 0.62 -1.78
N GLN A 258 -120.00 0.15 -0.53
CA GLN A 258 -118.94 0.40 0.46
C GLN A 258 -117.61 -0.27 0.08
N LEU A 259 -117.64 -1.51 -0.41
CA LEU A 259 -116.45 -2.22 -0.89
C LEU A 259 -115.83 -1.52 -2.11
N SER A 260 -116.66 -1.10 -3.07
CA SER A 260 -116.20 -0.35 -4.25
C SER A 260 -115.58 1.00 -3.88
N ALA A 261 -116.16 1.72 -2.92
CA ALA A 261 -115.60 2.96 -2.40
C ALA A 261 -114.25 2.74 -1.68
N LEU A 262 -114.13 1.68 -0.88
CA LEU A 262 -112.90 1.35 -0.15
C LEU A 262 -111.78 0.92 -1.10
N VAL A 263 -112.07 0.03 -2.07
CA VAL A 263 -111.12 -0.37 -3.12
C VAL A 263 -110.70 0.84 -3.98
N GLY A 264 -111.62 1.76 -4.27
CA GLY A 264 -111.31 3.01 -4.96
C GLY A 264 -110.37 3.93 -4.15
N ALA A 265 -110.58 4.03 -2.84
CA ALA A 265 -109.73 4.81 -1.94
C ALA A 265 -108.32 4.19 -1.80
N ASP A 266 -108.22 2.86 -1.65
CA ASP A 266 -106.94 2.16 -1.58
C ASP A 266 -106.18 2.22 -2.92
N ALA A 267 -106.87 2.10 -4.06
CA ALA A 267 -106.27 2.29 -5.38
C ALA A 267 -105.74 3.72 -5.58
N ALA A 268 -106.50 4.75 -5.16
CA ALA A 268 -106.05 6.14 -5.20
C ALA A 268 -104.84 6.38 -4.28
N ARG A 269 -104.82 5.77 -3.09
CA ARG A 269 -103.69 5.82 -2.16
C ARG A 269 -102.44 5.15 -2.74
N LEU A 270 -102.58 3.97 -3.33
CA LEU A 270 -101.47 3.26 -3.98
C LEU A 270 -100.93 4.03 -5.19
N ALA A 271 -101.78 4.72 -5.95
CA ALA A 271 -101.35 5.60 -7.03
C ALA A 271 -100.52 6.79 -6.51
N GLN A 272 -100.96 7.44 -5.43
CA GLN A 272 -100.19 8.52 -4.78
C GLN A 272 -98.86 8.02 -4.17
N GLU A 273 -98.85 6.83 -3.57
CA GLU A 273 -97.65 6.18 -3.03
C GLU A 273 -96.65 5.86 -4.16
N ALA A 274 -97.11 5.30 -5.27
CA ALA A 274 -96.29 5.00 -6.44
C ALA A 274 -95.73 6.28 -7.09
N GLU A 275 -96.53 7.34 -7.20
CA GLU A 275 -96.06 8.63 -7.73
C GLU A 275 -95.02 9.25 -6.80
N ARG A 276 -95.24 9.22 -5.48
CA ARG A 276 -94.28 9.67 -4.45
C ARG A 276 -92.96 8.92 -4.57
N ILE A 277 -92.99 7.59 -4.72
CA ILE A 277 -91.80 6.76 -4.92
C ILE A 277 -91.10 7.16 -6.23
N GLY A 278 -91.84 7.32 -7.32
CA GLY A 278 -91.32 7.74 -8.63
C GLY A 278 -90.58 9.08 -8.57
N ARG A 279 -91.15 10.09 -7.90
CA ARG A 279 -90.48 11.39 -7.67
C ARG A 279 -89.18 11.21 -6.88
N THR A 280 -89.21 10.51 -5.75
CA THR A 280 -87.98 10.28 -4.93
C THR A 280 -86.92 9.43 -5.64
N HIS A 281 -87.31 8.58 -6.61
CA HIS A 281 -86.37 7.84 -7.43
C HIS A 281 -85.72 8.75 -8.49
N ALA A 282 -86.50 9.63 -9.14
CA ALA A 282 -85.98 10.62 -10.08
C ALA A 282 -85.03 11.62 -9.39
N GLU A 283 -85.37 12.06 -8.18
CA GLU A 283 -84.49 12.91 -7.34
C GLU A 283 -83.15 12.22 -7.09
N ARG A 284 -83.15 10.94 -6.67
CA ARG A 284 -81.94 10.15 -6.43
C ARG A 284 -81.11 9.87 -7.68
N LEU A 285 -81.75 9.64 -8.83
CA LEU A 285 -81.03 9.51 -10.10
C LEU A 285 -80.30 10.82 -10.44
N GLY A 286 -80.98 11.96 -10.29
CA GLY A 286 -80.36 13.28 -10.49
C GLY A 286 -79.28 13.64 -9.43
N GLU A 287 -79.26 12.99 -8.27
CA GLU A 287 -78.14 13.05 -7.33
C GLU A 287 -76.96 12.18 -7.77
N LEU A 288 -77.22 10.96 -8.25
CA LEU A 288 -76.18 10.06 -8.80
C LEU A 288 -75.50 10.66 -10.03
N GLU A 289 -76.26 11.18 -11.00
CA GLU A 289 -75.71 11.85 -12.19
C GLU A 289 -74.78 13.04 -11.83
N ARG A 290 -75.09 13.77 -10.76
CA ARG A 290 -74.22 14.85 -10.23
C ARG A 290 -72.97 14.31 -9.54
N ILE A 291 -73.09 13.19 -8.82
CA ILE A 291 -71.98 12.53 -8.14
C ILE A 291 -70.99 11.97 -9.18
N ASP A 292 -71.50 11.31 -10.21
CA ASP A 292 -70.70 10.76 -11.31
C ASP A 292 -70.00 11.86 -12.10
N ALA A 293 -70.69 12.93 -12.49
CA ALA A 293 -70.07 14.08 -13.15
C ALA A 293 -68.96 14.77 -12.29
N VAL A 294 -69.10 14.75 -10.96
CA VAL A 294 -68.08 15.25 -10.02
C VAL A 294 -66.94 14.23 -9.83
N LEU A 295 -67.19 12.93 -9.98
CA LEU A 295 -66.17 11.89 -9.98
C LEU A 295 -65.32 11.96 -11.25
N ASP A 296 -65.93 12.02 -12.43
CA ASP A 296 -65.25 12.13 -13.72
C ASP A 296 -64.33 13.36 -13.76
N ALA A 297 -64.87 14.54 -13.41
CA ALA A 297 -64.07 15.76 -13.33
C ALA A 297 -62.92 15.69 -12.31
N LYS A 298 -63.05 14.90 -11.23
CA LYS A 298 -61.97 14.65 -10.26
C LYS A 298 -60.93 13.66 -10.80
N VAL A 299 -61.36 12.64 -11.53
CA VAL A 299 -60.49 11.63 -12.16
C VAL A 299 -59.67 12.26 -13.28
N GLU A 300 -60.30 13.03 -14.17
CA GLU A 300 -59.62 13.76 -15.25
C GLU A 300 -58.62 14.77 -14.68
N ALA A 301 -59.02 15.57 -13.69
CA ALA A 301 -58.10 16.48 -13.00
C ALA A 301 -56.98 15.75 -12.23
N ALA A 302 -57.19 14.50 -11.80
CA ALA A 302 -56.13 13.68 -11.18
C ALA A 302 -55.17 13.12 -12.22
N ALA A 303 -55.65 12.68 -13.39
CA ALA A 303 -54.83 12.25 -14.50
C ALA A 303 -53.91 13.38 -14.98
N VAL A 304 -54.44 14.59 -15.22
CA VAL A 304 -53.65 15.76 -15.62
C VAL A 304 -52.59 16.14 -14.59
N ARG A 305 -52.87 16.03 -13.28
CA ARG A 305 -51.85 16.21 -12.23
C ARG A 305 -50.77 15.14 -12.28
N ALA A 306 -51.16 13.87 -12.39
CA ALA A 306 -50.22 12.74 -12.45
C ALA A 306 -49.32 12.81 -13.69
N GLU A 307 -49.85 13.24 -14.85
CA GLU A 307 -49.06 13.48 -16.06
C GLU A 307 -48.08 14.64 -15.89
N GLY A 308 -48.48 15.75 -15.24
CA GLY A 308 -47.60 16.86 -14.90
C GLY A 308 -46.46 16.44 -13.97
N GLU A 309 -46.75 15.62 -12.95
CA GLU A 309 -45.75 15.05 -12.04
C GLU A 309 -44.82 14.06 -12.76
N LEU A 310 -45.34 13.22 -13.66
CA LEU A 310 -44.55 12.34 -14.53
C LEU A 310 -43.65 13.12 -15.49
N HIS A 311 -44.11 14.25 -16.02
CA HIS A 311 -43.30 15.10 -16.89
C HIS A 311 -42.19 15.80 -16.09
N GLY A 312 -42.51 16.38 -14.94
CA GLY A 312 -41.53 17.05 -14.08
C GLY A 312 -40.49 16.09 -13.48
N THR A 313 -40.86 14.85 -13.16
CA THR A 313 -39.91 13.82 -12.71
C THR A 313 -39.02 13.31 -13.85
N ARG A 314 -39.55 13.14 -15.07
CA ARG A 314 -38.74 12.83 -16.26
C ARG A 314 -37.74 13.93 -16.59
N GLN A 315 -38.14 15.20 -16.55
CA GLN A 315 -37.22 16.33 -16.73
C GLN A 315 -36.06 16.30 -15.71
N ARG A 316 -36.39 16.14 -14.42
CA ARG A 316 -35.36 16.03 -13.35
C ARG A 316 -34.44 14.83 -13.55
N LEU A 317 -34.96 13.69 -14.01
CA LEU A 317 -34.13 12.52 -14.33
C LEU A 317 -33.12 12.86 -15.43
N THR A 318 -33.56 13.44 -16.55
CA THR A 318 -32.66 13.84 -17.65
C THR A 318 -31.63 14.91 -17.24
N GLU A 319 -32.00 15.80 -16.31
CA GLU A 319 -31.07 16.79 -15.76
C GLU A 319 -30.01 16.13 -14.86
N MET A 320 -30.42 15.19 -13.99
CA MET A 320 -29.50 14.44 -13.14
C MET A 320 -28.59 13.51 -13.95
N GLU A 321 -29.08 12.89 -15.03
CA GLU A 321 -28.27 12.10 -15.96
C GLU A 321 -27.22 12.96 -16.67
N ALA A 322 -27.58 14.16 -17.13
CA ALA A 322 -26.64 15.11 -17.72
C ALA A 322 -25.57 15.58 -16.70
N GLN A 323 -25.98 15.88 -15.46
CA GLN A 323 -25.06 16.22 -14.37
C GLN A 323 -24.12 15.05 -14.01
N ALA A 324 -24.61 13.81 -14.02
CA ALA A 324 -23.79 12.61 -13.79
C ALA A 324 -22.75 12.41 -14.89
N GLN A 325 -23.14 12.49 -16.18
CA GLN A 325 -22.19 12.35 -17.30
C GLN A 325 -21.13 13.46 -17.34
N GLU A 326 -21.45 14.67 -16.86
CA GLU A 326 -20.49 15.76 -16.73
C GLU A 326 -19.55 15.54 -15.53
N ALA A 327 -20.07 15.02 -14.41
CA ALA A 327 -19.25 14.63 -13.26
C ALA A 327 -18.29 13.47 -13.61
N GLU A 328 -18.75 12.47 -14.37
CA GLU A 328 -17.91 11.37 -14.88
C GLU A 328 -16.82 11.86 -15.85
N ARG A 329 -17.15 12.78 -16.77
CA ARG A 329 -16.15 13.41 -17.66
C ARG A 329 -15.08 14.18 -16.87
N ARG A 330 -15.47 14.94 -15.85
CA ARG A 330 -14.53 15.62 -14.94
C ARG A 330 -13.69 14.64 -14.13
N LEU A 331 -14.29 13.55 -13.66
CA LEU A 331 -13.60 12.48 -12.93
C LEU A 331 -12.57 11.76 -13.82
N ALA A 332 -12.91 11.48 -15.08
CA ALA A 332 -11.99 10.87 -16.05
C ALA A 332 -10.82 11.81 -16.39
N ALA A 333 -11.08 13.10 -16.64
CA ALA A 333 -10.04 14.10 -16.88
C ALA A 333 -9.11 14.26 -15.67
N ALA A 334 -9.66 14.33 -14.46
CA ALA A 334 -8.89 14.41 -13.21
C ALA A 334 -8.04 13.15 -12.97
N ARG A 335 -8.57 11.95 -13.26
CA ARG A 335 -7.81 10.69 -13.21
C ARG A 335 -6.66 10.66 -14.21
N GLY A 336 -6.88 11.14 -15.44
CA GLY A 336 -5.82 11.24 -16.45
C GLY A 336 -4.66 12.15 -16.01
N ALA A 337 -4.98 13.31 -15.40
CA ALA A 337 -3.97 14.19 -14.83
C ALA A 337 -3.24 13.56 -13.62
N LEU A 338 -3.93 12.74 -12.81
CA LEU A 338 -3.33 12.02 -11.69
C LEU A 338 -2.29 10.99 -12.17
N VAL A 339 -2.62 10.17 -13.19
CA VAL A 339 -1.70 9.15 -13.73
C VAL A 339 -0.39 9.76 -14.23
N VAL A 340 -0.45 10.89 -14.94
CA VAL A 340 0.77 11.62 -15.39
C VAL A 340 1.60 12.15 -14.20
N THR A 341 0.95 12.42 -13.06
CA THR A 341 1.62 12.83 -11.81
C THR A 341 2.25 11.63 -11.09
N ASP A 342 1.58 10.48 -11.09
CA ASP A 342 2.08 9.22 -10.53
C ASP A 342 3.27 8.67 -11.36
N ASP A 343 3.22 8.74 -12.69
CA ASP A 343 4.35 8.41 -13.58
C ASP A 343 5.57 9.29 -13.29
N LEU A 344 5.36 10.60 -13.06
CA LEU A 344 6.44 11.53 -12.69
C LEU A 344 7.03 11.20 -11.30
N ALA A 345 6.19 10.75 -10.35
CA ALA A 345 6.66 10.27 -9.05
C ALA A 345 7.46 8.96 -9.16
N LEU A 346 6.98 8.00 -9.96
CA LEU A 346 7.67 6.74 -10.28
C LEU A 346 9.04 6.98 -10.96
N LEU A 347 9.13 7.95 -11.87
CA LEU A 347 10.40 8.37 -12.48
C LEU A 347 11.38 8.94 -11.44
N GLN A 348 10.89 9.73 -10.48
CA GLN A 348 11.70 10.24 -9.36
C GLN A 348 12.10 9.16 -8.36
N GLU A 349 11.29 8.10 -8.17
CA GLU A 349 11.68 6.90 -7.40
C GLU A 349 12.70 6.04 -8.16
N ALA A 350 12.60 5.94 -9.48
CA ALA A 350 13.55 5.27 -10.37
C ALA A 350 14.86 6.05 -10.61
N GLY A 351 15.04 7.21 -9.98
CA GLY A 351 16.27 8.01 -10.02
C GLY A 351 16.37 9.03 -11.16
N ILE A 352 15.33 9.18 -12.00
CA ILE A 352 15.22 10.27 -12.97
C ILE A 352 14.64 11.48 -12.23
N TYR A 353 15.53 12.24 -11.58
CA TYR A 353 15.16 13.44 -10.86
C TYR A 353 15.18 14.68 -11.76
N GLU A 354 14.00 15.26 -12.00
CA GLU A 354 13.87 16.56 -12.67
C GLU A 354 14.19 17.70 -11.69
N TYR A 355 15.31 18.39 -11.93
CA TYR A 355 15.74 19.52 -11.10
C TYR A 355 14.83 20.73 -11.29
N ARG A 356 14.19 21.19 -10.21
CA ARG A 356 13.28 22.35 -10.26
C ARG A 356 14.03 23.68 -10.38
N HIS A 357 15.24 23.76 -9.84
CA HIS A 357 16.07 24.96 -9.89
C HIS A 357 17.28 24.77 -10.84
N PRO A 358 17.61 25.76 -11.70
CA PRO A 358 18.73 25.65 -12.66
C PRO A 358 20.12 25.91 -12.02
N LEU A 359 20.37 25.48 -10.78
CA LEU A 359 21.67 25.71 -10.11
C LEU A 359 22.70 24.65 -10.50
N ALA A 360 23.91 25.13 -10.85
CA ALA A 360 24.92 24.33 -11.54
C ALA A 360 25.61 23.28 -10.66
N ASP A 361 25.82 23.57 -9.36
CA ASP A 361 26.57 22.74 -8.41
C ASP A 361 25.94 22.76 -7.00
N ALA A 362 26.31 21.78 -6.16
CA ALA A 362 25.81 21.69 -4.79
C ALA A 362 26.14 22.89 -3.88
N VAL A 363 27.16 23.71 -4.19
CA VAL A 363 27.54 24.89 -3.38
C VAL A 363 26.57 26.04 -3.64
N ALA A 364 26.18 26.25 -4.90
CA ALA A 364 25.21 27.26 -5.30
C ALA A 364 23.81 26.99 -4.69
N TYR A 365 23.40 25.71 -4.63
CA TYR A 365 22.22 25.27 -3.88
C TYR A 365 22.29 25.65 -2.39
N LYS A 366 23.43 25.39 -1.73
CA LYS A 366 23.61 25.74 -0.33
C LYS A 366 23.51 27.25 -0.09
N ALA A 367 24.12 28.06 -0.95
CA ALA A 367 24.07 29.52 -0.85
C ALA A 367 22.64 30.07 -1.00
N GLU A 368 21.83 29.53 -1.91
CA GLU A 368 20.42 29.94 -2.05
C GLU A 368 19.55 29.45 -0.89
N LEU A 369 19.78 28.24 -0.36
CA LEU A 369 19.14 27.76 0.86
C LEU A 369 19.45 28.66 2.07
N ASP A 370 20.69 29.12 2.21
CA ASP A 370 21.07 29.98 3.33
C ASP A 370 20.49 31.41 3.21
N ARG A 371 20.35 31.96 1.99
CA ARG A 371 19.56 33.19 1.74
C ARG A 371 18.08 33.03 2.13
N ILE A 372 17.45 31.91 1.78
CA ILE A 372 16.04 31.65 2.14
C ILE A 372 15.88 31.56 3.67
N LYS A 373 16.86 30.96 4.35
CA LYS A 373 16.91 30.93 5.82
C LYS A 373 17.00 32.33 6.41
N GLU A 374 17.79 33.23 5.84
CA GLU A 374 17.81 34.63 6.26
C GLU A 374 16.47 35.34 6.03
N GLN A 375 15.84 35.14 4.87
CA GLN A 375 14.53 35.73 4.54
C GLN A 375 13.42 35.26 5.50
N TYR A 376 13.29 33.96 5.78
CA TYR A 376 12.27 33.50 6.72
C TYR A 376 12.62 33.85 8.17
N LYS A 377 13.90 33.88 8.58
CA LYS A 377 14.31 34.40 9.89
C LYS A 377 13.93 35.87 10.06
N ALA A 378 14.10 36.70 9.03
CA ALA A 378 13.70 38.10 9.05
C ALA A 378 12.18 38.27 9.19
N LEU A 379 11.36 37.47 8.47
CA LEU A 379 9.91 37.47 8.65
C LEU A 379 9.47 37.03 10.05
N THR A 380 10.15 36.04 10.65
CA THR A 380 9.92 35.63 12.05
C THR A 380 10.27 36.76 13.02
N LYS A 381 11.47 37.38 12.89
CA LYS A 381 11.93 38.46 13.76
C LYS A 381 11.03 39.70 13.69
N ASN A 382 10.54 40.02 12.48
CA ASN A 382 9.69 41.18 12.23
C ASN A 382 8.19 40.91 12.46
N GLY A 383 7.82 39.75 13.04
CA GLY A 383 6.43 39.41 13.36
C GLY A 383 5.50 39.19 12.15
N ARG A 384 6.05 39.01 10.94
CA ARG A 384 5.31 38.87 9.67
C ARG A 384 5.06 37.43 9.21
N ALA A 385 5.60 36.44 9.92
CA ALA A 385 5.41 35.03 9.60
C ALA A 385 3.97 34.54 9.86
N VAL A 386 3.28 35.15 10.83
CA VAL A 386 1.89 34.87 11.21
C VAL A 386 1.16 36.19 11.39
N VAL A 387 -0.10 36.27 10.93
CA VAL A 387 -1.00 37.39 11.18
C VAL A 387 -2.22 36.91 11.96
N GLY A 388 -2.86 37.81 12.70
CA GLY A 388 -4.10 37.59 13.46
C GLY A 388 -4.69 38.93 13.90
N VAL A 389 -5.99 38.97 14.18
CA VAL A 389 -6.70 40.23 14.46
C VAL A 389 -6.35 40.75 15.86
N THR A 390 -5.97 42.02 15.93
CA THR A 390 -5.61 42.74 17.17
C THR A 390 -6.75 43.58 17.75
N GLU A 391 -7.85 43.72 17.03
CA GLU A 391 -9.03 44.51 17.38
C GLU A 391 -10.04 43.69 18.20
N TRP A 392 -9.59 43.19 19.35
CA TRP A 392 -10.45 42.44 20.27
C TRP A 392 -10.00 42.63 21.72
N THR A 393 -10.93 42.42 22.65
CA THR A 393 -10.72 42.62 24.09
C THR A 393 -10.86 41.31 24.86
N VAL A 394 -9.99 41.12 25.86
CA VAL A 394 -10.11 40.08 26.88
C VAL A 394 -10.44 40.80 28.18
N ASN A 395 -11.52 40.41 28.86
CA ASN A 395 -11.98 41.08 30.10
C ASN A 395 -12.17 42.61 29.96
N GLY A 396 -12.54 43.10 28.77
CA GLY A 396 -12.59 44.53 28.43
C GLY A 396 -11.25 45.17 28.08
N SER A 397 -10.12 44.50 28.34
CA SER A 397 -8.77 44.95 28.03
C SER A 397 -8.32 44.59 26.61
N ALA A 398 -8.17 45.62 25.76
CA ALA A 398 -7.55 45.48 24.45
C ALA A 398 -6.04 45.18 24.54
N ALA A 399 -5.39 45.51 25.68
CA ALA A 399 -3.99 45.19 25.91
C ALA A 399 -3.78 43.69 26.17
N GLU A 400 -4.73 43.05 26.89
CA GLU A 400 -4.73 41.59 27.12
C GLU A 400 -5.04 40.82 25.82
N GLY A 401 -6.02 41.25 25.03
CA GLY A 401 -6.29 40.65 23.71
C GLY A 401 -5.06 40.68 22.78
N ARG A 402 -4.37 41.84 22.71
CA ARG A 402 -3.08 41.97 21.98
C ARG A 402 -1.94 41.15 22.59
N ARG A 403 -1.96 40.82 23.89
CA ARG A 403 -0.98 39.89 24.49
C ARG A 403 -1.30 38.46 24.07
N MET A 404 -2.54 38.01 24.29
CA MET A 404 -2.97 36.64 23.99
C MET A 404 -2.77 36.28 22.51
N VAL A 405 -3.12 37.16 21.55
CA VAL A 405 -2.86 36.90 20.12
C VAL A 405 -1.36 36.76 19.80
N ARG A 406 -0.47 37.51 20.45
CA ARG A 406 0.98 37.34 20.26
C ARG A 406 1.49 36.01 20.81
N ASP A 407 1.03 35.62 22.00
CA ASP A 407 1.45 34.37 22.63
C ASP A 407 0.91 33.13 21.87
N PHE A 408 -0.35 33.16 21.40
CA PHE A 408 -0.90 32.11 20.53
C PHE A 408 -0.25 32.09 19.13
N SER A 409 0.02 33.25 18.51
CA SER A 409 0.72 33.31 17.22
C SER A 409 2.14 32.73 17.31
N LYS A 410 2.83 32.98 18.42
CA LYS A 410 4.16 32.41 18.73
C LYS A 410 4.11 30.90 18.93
N LEU A 411 3.05 30.38 19.56
CA LEU A 411 2.82 28.93 19.72
C LEU A 411 2.54 28.26 18.36
N MET A 412 1.63 28.82 17.56
CA MET A 412 1.28 28.30 16.23
C MET A 412 2.48 28.34 15.27
N LEU A 413 3.26 29.43 15.27
CA LEU A 413 4.49 29.52 14.47
C LEU A 413 5.55 28.51 14.90
N ARG A 414 5.64 28.16 16.20
CA ARG A 414 6.51 27.09 16.68
C ARG A 414 6.05 25.72 16.17
N ALA A 415 4.75 25.42 16.20
CA ALA A 415 4.20 24.18 15.68
C ALA A 415 4.45 24.04 14.17
N TYR A 416 4.16 25.09 13.39
CA TYR A 416 4.44 25.13 11.95
C TYR A 416 5.92 24.90 11.62
N ASN A 417 6.82 25.56 12.36
CA ASN A 417 8.25 25.41 12.16
C ASN A 417 8.78 24.04 12.56
N ALA A 418 8.23 23.42 13.61
CA ALA A 418 8.59 22.04 13.98
C ALA A 418 8.26 21.05 12.83
N GLU A 419 7.12 21.22 12.15
CA GLU A 419 6.76 20.41 10.98
C GLU A 419 7.65 20.73 9.77
N ALA A 420 7.89 22.01 9.48
CA ALA A 420 8.79 22.41 8.39
C ALA A 420 10.22 21.87 8.57
N ASP A 421 10.79 22.01 9.77
CA ASP A 421 12.13 21.54 10.11
C ASP A 421 12.19 20.00 10.17
N ALA A 422 11.07 19.33 10.46
CA ALA A 422 10.95 17.87 10.35
C ALA A 422 10.87 17.40 8.88
N ALA A 423 10.15 18.12 8.02
CA ALA A 423 10.08 17.86 6.60
C ALA A 423 11.44 18.06 5.90
N VAL A 424 12.18 19.12 6.24
CA VAL A 424 13.56 19.35 5.76
C VAL A 424 14.49 18.23 6.24
N ARG A 425 14.47 17.88 7.54
CA ARG A 425 15.31 16.80 8.10
C ARG A 425 14.97 15.42 7.53
N GLY A 426 13.70 15.20 7.17
CA GLY A 426 13.21 13.98 6.56
C GLY A 426 13.26 13.98 5.03
N MET A 427 13.85 14.97 4.39
CA MET A 427 13.80 15.12 2.93
C MET A 427 14.43 13.93 2.20
N LYS A 428 13.74 13.50 1.14
CA LYS A 428 14.26 12.65 0.05
C LYS A 428 13.64 13.18 -1.25
N PRO A 429 14.36 13.18 -2.38
CA PRO A 429 13.87 13.75 -3.64
C PRO A 429 12.43 13.32 -4.02
N HIS A 430 12.16 12.01 -4.12
CA HIS A 430 10.83 11.47 -4.41
C HIS A 430 9.73 11.78 -3.36
N ARG A 431 10.10 12.18 -2.13
CA ARG A 431 9.11 12.53 -1.09
C ARG A 431 8.67 13.98 -1.11
N LEU A 432 9.25 14.82 -1.96
CA LEU A 432 9.04 16.28 -1.98
C LEU A 432 7.54 16.65 -1.99
N ALA A 433 6.76 16.07 -2.91
CA ALA A 433 5.31 16.32 -2.98
C ALA A 433 4.61 16.01 -1.65
N SER A 434 4.81 14.80 -1.10
CA SER A 434 4.19 14.37 0.17
C SER A 434 4.55 15.24 1.39
N LEU A 435 5.71 15.90 1.35
CA LEU A 435 6.21 16.77 2.42
C LEU A 435 5.67 18.20 2.28
N VAL A 436 5.55 18.72 1.05
CA VAL A 436 4.85 19.97 0.75
C VAL A 436 3.37 19.85 1.14
N ASP A 437 2.71 18.76 0.76
CA ASP A 437 1.32 18.44 1.12
C ASP A 437 1.07 18.48 2.63
N ARG A 438 1.99 17.90 3.41
CA ARG A 438 1.92 17.90 4.87
C ARG A 438 2.11 19.31 5.44
N LEU A 439 2.98 20.12 4.84
CA LEU A 439 3.20 21.51 5.25
C LEU A 439 1.98 22.40 4.94
N VAL A 440 1.28 22.14 3.83
CA VAL A 440 -0.03 22.75 3.50
C VAL A 440 -1.08 22.36 4.55
N LYS A 441 -1.26 21.06 4.81
CA LYS A 441 -2.22 20.55 5.81
C LYS A 441 -1.92 21.06 7.23
N SER A 442 -0.65 21.29 7.57
CA SER A 442 -0.21 21.94 8.81
C SER A 442 -0.64 23.42 8.87
N ARG A 443 -0.46 24.19 7.78
CA ARG A 443 -0.96 25.57 7.64
C ARG A 443 -2.48 25.65 7.79
N GLU A 444 -3.22 24.76 7.13
CA GLU A 444 -4.69 24.68 7.20
C GLU A 444 -5.17 24.35 8.61
N THR A 445 -4.52 23.39 9.28
CA THR A 445 -4.83 23.01 10.67
C THR A 445 -4.61 24.19 11.62
N ILE A 446 -3.53 24.95 11.44
CA ILE A 446 -3.26 26.16 12.21
C ILE A 446 -4.31 27.24 11.94
N ALA A 447 -4.72 27.48 10.69
CA ALA A 447 -5.79 28.42 10.38
C ALA A 447 -7.15 28.00 10.98
N LYS A 448 -7.44 26.69 10.99
CA LYS A 448 -8.65 26.12 11.62
C LYS A 448 -8.66 26.30 13.13
N LEU A 449 -7.54 26.04 13.81
CA LEU A 449 -7.38 26.26 15.26
C LEU A 449 -7.32 27.76 15.61
N GLY A 450 -6.75 28.57 14.73
CA GLY A 450 -6.61 30.01 14.88
C GLY A 450 -7.88 30.82 14.55
N LYS A 451 -8.93 30.18 14.00
CA LYS A 451 -10.11 30.83 13.40
C LYS A 451 -10.73 31.95 14.26
N THR A 452 -10.92 31.71 15.56
CA THR A 452 -11.52 32.68 16.49
C THR A 452 -10.73 33.99 16.62
N MET A 453 -9.41 33.93 16.47
CA MET A 453 -8.49 35.07 16.49
C MET A 453 -7.98 35.45 15.08
N GLN A 454 -8.51 34.79 14.03
CA GLN A 454 -8.05 34.82 12.64
C GLN A 454 -6.53 34.59 12.48
N ILE A 455 -5.93 33.77 13.36
CA ILE A 455 -4.50 33.46 13.34
C ILE A 455 -4.16 32.55 12.17
N GLN A 456 -3.29 33.00 11.26
CA GLN A 456 -2.88 32.26 10.06
C GLN A 456 -1.41 32.52 9.67
N VAL A 457 -0.74 31.49 9.14
CA VAL A 457 0.59 31.61 8.54
C VAL A 457 0.48 32.34 7.19
N THR A 458 1.32 33.35 6.96
CA THR A 458 1.25 34.19 5.75
C THR A 458 1.76 33.44 4.51
N ASP A 459 1.17 33.71 3.35
CA ASP A 459 1.58 33.09 2.08
C ASP A 459 3.04 33.33 1.74
N GLN A 460 3.58 34.50 2.08
CA GLN A 460 5.00 34.80 1.92
C GLN A 460 5.88 33.84 2.74
N TYR A 461 5.52 33.57 4.00
CA TYR A 461 6.27 32.66 4.86
C TYR A 461 6.12 31.20 4.44
N HIS A 462 4.91 30.81 4.06
CA HIS A 462 4.61 29.46 3.57
C HIS A 462 5.38 29.14 2.28
N ARG A 463 5.34 30.04 1.28
CA ARG A 463 6.07 29.89 0.01
C ARG A 463 7.59 29.80 0.20
N LEU A 464 8.17 30.55 1.15
CA LEU A 464 9.61 30.44 1.46
C LEU A 464 9.98 29.08 2.06
N ARG A 465 9.15 28.51 2.94
CA ARG A 465 9.37 27.16 3.48
C ARG A 465 9.11 26.05 2.46
N VAL A 466 8.21 26.25 1.49
CA VAL A 466 8.07 25.36 0.33
C VAL A 466 9.32 25.42 -0.56
N LYS A 467 9.80 26.62 -0.92
CA LYS A 467 11.05 26.78 -1.70
C LYS A 467 12.27 26.16 -0.99
N GLU A 468 12.33 26.21 0.33
CA GLU A 468 13.36 25.52 1.13
C GLU A 468 13.31 23.99 0.97
N LEU A 469 12.11 23.38 0.99
CA LEU A 469 11.94 21.94 0.74
C LEU A 469 12.36 21.56 -0.68
N GLU A 470 11.93 22.32 -1.70
CA GLU A 470 12.26 22.08 -3.11
C GLU A 470 13.78 22.15 -3.36
N LEU A 471 14.43 23.22 -2.90
CA LEU A 471 15.89 23.36 -3.02
C LEU A 471 16.66 22.31 -2.21
N THR A 472 16.10 21.79 -1.12
CA THR A 472 16.73 20.71 -0.35
C THR A 472 16.62 19.38 -1.09
N ALA A 473 15.50 19.11 -1.78
CA ALA A 473 15.37 17.95 -2.67
C ALA A 473 16.37 18.02 -3.84
N ASP A 474 16.42 19.16 -4.55
CA ASP A 474 17.37 19.37 -5.65
C ASP A 474 18.84 19.24 -5.18
N HIS A 475 19.18 19.83 -4.03
CA HIS A 475 20.53 19.77 -3.44
C HIS A 475 20.96 18.35 -3.11
N LEU A 476 20.06 17.53 -2.54
CA LEU A 476 20.36 16.14 -2.21
C LEU A 476 20.52 15.27 -3.45
N ALA A 477 19.65 15.43 -4.45
CA ALA A 477 19.78 14.74 -5.75
C ALA A 477 21.11 15.10 -6.44
N LYS A 478 21.49 16.39 -6.41
CA LYS A 478 22.75 16.88 -6.96
C LYS A 478 23.97 16.29 -6.26
N GLN A 479 23.95 16.25 -4.92
CA GLN A 479 25.01 15.64 -4.11
C GLN A 479 25.15 14.14 -4.36
N GLU A 480 24.05 13.41 -4.57
CA GLU A 480 24.08 11.99 -4.92
C GLU A 480 24.79 11.79 -6.28
N ALA A 481 24.39 12.53 -7.32
CA ALA A 481 25.00 12.46 -8.64
C ALA A 481 26.49 12.86 -8.66
N GLU A 482 26.88 13.92 -7.93
CA GLU A 482 28.29 14.32 -7.78
C GLU A 482 29.12 13.25 -7.04
N LYS A 483 28.53 12.57 -6.06
CA LYS A 483 29.12 11.47 -5.27
C LYS A 483 29.27 10.19 -6.10
N GLU A 484 28.32 9.86 -6.97
CA GLU A 484 28.41 8.73 -7.89
C GLU A 484 29.47 8.96 -8.97
N ARG A 485 29.48 10.13 -9.63
CA ARG A 485 30.55 10.49 -10.56
C ARG A 485 31.95 10.35 -9.95
N ARG A 486 32.13 10.80 -8.71
CA ARG A 486 33.38 10.67 -7.95
C ARG A 486 33.72 9.24 -7.52
N ARG A 487 32.77 8.29 -7.52
CA ARG A 487 33.04 6.85 -7.35
C ARG A 487 33.57 6.27 -8.65
N GLU A 488 32.84 6.49 -9.75
CA GLU A 488 33.24 6.03 -11.09
C GLU A 488 34.60 6.58 -11.53
N GLU A 489 34.91 7.84 -11.20
CA GLU A 489 36.22 8.46 -11.44
C GLU A 489 37.35 7.74 -10.68
N ARG A 490 37.10 7.31 -9.44
CA ARG A 490 38.06 6.55 -8.62
C ARG A 490 38.16 5.09 -9.03
N GLU A 491 37.07 4.51 -9.54
CA GLU A 491 37.04 3.15 -10.06
C GLU A 491 37.84 3.04 -11.36
N ARG A 492 37.70 4.01 -12.29
CA ARG A 492 38.60 4.12 -13.46
C ARG A 492 40.07 4.28 -13.07
N GLN A 493 40.38 5.20 -12.14
CA GLN A 493 41.75 5.39 -11.65
C GLN A 493 42.36 4.09 -11.08
N ARG A 494 41.58 3.32 -10.32
CA ARG A 494 42.01 2.01 -9.79
C ARG A 494 42.20 0.95 -10.87
N GLU A 495 41.39 0.98 -11.91
CA GLU A 495 41.49 0.05 -13.04
C GLU A 495 42.74 0.32 -13.89
N GLU A 496 43.07 1.60 -14.07
CA GLU A 496 44.29 2.10 -14.70
C GLU A 496 45.53 1.78 -13.86
N GLU A 497 45.52 2.10 -12.56
CA GLU A 497 46.58 1.68 -11.61
C GLU A 497 46.81 0.16 -11.60
N ARG A 498 45.75 -0.65 -11.76
CA ARG A 498 45.87 -2.12 -11.88
C ARG A 498 46.57 -2.49 -13.18
N LEU A 499 46.20 -1.86 -14.30
CA LEU A 499 46.76 -2.14 -15.63
C LEU A 499 48.25 -1.76 -15.70
N GLU A 500 48.64 -0.60 -15.17
CA GLU A 500 50.05 -0.21 -15.06
C GLU A 500 50.87 -1.23 -14.25
N ARG A 501 50.30 -1.76 -13.15
CA ARG A 501 50.97 -2.77 -12.30
C ARG A 501 51.03 -4.15 -12.94
N GLU A 502 50.07 -4.51 -13.77
CA GLU A 502 50.02 -5.75 -14.55
C GLU A 502 51.07 -5.74 -15.65
N ILE A 503 51.09 -4.69 -16.47
CA ILE A 503 52.11 -4.41 -17.48
C ILE A 503 53.52 -4.41 -16.86
N ALA A 504 53.72 -3.69 -15.75
CA ALA A 504 55.02 -3.62 -15.08
C ALA A 504 55.47 -4.96 -14.49
N ARG A 505 54.54 -5.87 -14.11
CA ARG A 505 54.88 -7.24 -13.68
C ARG A 505 55.31 -8.09 -14.86
N GLU A 506 54.62 -7.98 -15.99
CA GLU A 506 54.90 -8.83 -17.15
C GLU A 506 56.18 -8.42 -17.89
N ARG A 507 56.42 -7.12 -18.07
CA ARG A 507 57.75 -6.62 -18.49
C ARG A 507 58.86 -7.12 -17.55
N ALA A 508 58.66 -7.00 -16.23
CA ALA A 508 59.60 -7.51 -15.24
C ALA A 508 59.67 -9.05 -15.13
N ARG A 509 58.85 -9.81 -15.88
CA ARG A 509 58.98 -11.26 -16.09
C ARG A 509 59.77 -11.52 -17.37
N LEU A 510 59.38 -10.91 -18.48
CA LEU A 510 60.07 -10.97 -19.78
C LEU A 510 61.55 -10.57 -19.65
N ASP A 511 61.85 -9.49 -18.92
CA ASP A 511 63.22 -9.07 -18.60
C ASP A 511 64.04 -10.18 -17.92
N LYS A 512 63.46 -10.89 -16.95
CA LYS A 512 64.17 -11.96 -16.22
C LYS A 512 64.41 -13.17 -17.12
N GLU A 513 63.46 -13.47 -18.01
CA GLU A 513 63.57 -14.58 -18.96
C GLU A 513 64.58 -14.26 -20.08
N ARG A 514 64.52 -13.06 -20.68
CA ARG A 514 65.52 -12.53 -21.61
C ARG A 514 66.91 -12.55 -21.00
N ASN A 515 67.09 -12.04 -19.77
CA ASN A 515 68.39 -12.08 -19.08
C ASN A 515 68.88 -13.52 -18.82
N ARG A 516 67.99 -14.45 -18.46
CA ARG A 516 68.32 -15.87 -18.30
C ARG A 516 68.77 -16.51 -19.61
N LEU A 517 68.07 -16.24 -20.71
CA LEU A 517 68.40 -16.75 -22.04
C LEU A 517 69.70 -16.15 -22.58
N VAL A 518 69.91 -14.84 -22.48
CA VAL A 518 71.18 -14.18 -22.85
C VAL A 518 72.36 -14.75 -22.07
N LEU A 519 72.20 -14.97 -20.75
CA LEU A 519 73.24 -15.59 -19.92
C LEU A 519 73.46 -17.09 -20.23
N ALA A 520 72.47 -17.80 -20.78
CA ALA A 520 72.63 -19.16 -21.28
C ALA A 520 73.35 -19.17 -22.65
N LEU A 521 72.89 -18.34 -23.58
CA LEU A 521 73.45 -18.16 -24.93
C LEU A 521 74.93 -17.74 -24.89
N ASN A 522 75.29 -16.78 -24.03
CA ASN A 522 76.68 -16.36 -23.83
C ASN A 522 77.54 -17.49 -23.25
N ARG A 523 77.03 -18.31 -22.33
CA ARG A 523 77.75 -19.49 -21.82
C ARG A 523 77.92 -20.57 -22.90
N ALA A 524 76.89 -20.83 -23.70
CA ALA A 524 76.94 -21.77 -24.82
C ALA A 524 78.01 -21.36 -25.86
N ARG A 525 78.01 -20.08 -26.26
CA ARG A 525 78.98 -19.51 -27.20
C ARG A 525 80.42 -19.55 -26.67
N THR A 526 80.65 -19.13 -25.42
CA THR A 526 82.02 -19.05 -24.84
C THR A 526 82.60 -20.43 -24.48
N ALA A 527 81.77 -21.44 -24.18
CA ALA A 527 82.25 -22.77 -23.82
C ALA A 527 82.77 -23.60 -25.01
N GLY A 528 82.44 -23.24 -26.26
CA GLY A 528 82.87 -23.96 -27.47
C GLY A 528 82.36 -25.40 -27.61
N GLN A 529 81.48 -25.85 -26.70
CA GLN A 529 80.94 -27.22 -26.64
C GLN A 529 79.43 -27.30 -26.87
N ALA A 530 78.75 -26.18 -27.09
CA ALA A 530 77.33 -26.18 -27.45
C ALA A 530 77.16 -26.51 -28.94
N ASP A 531 76.23 -27.42 -29.25
CA ASP A 531 75.86 -27.70 -30.64
C ASP A 531 75.16 -26.48 -31.28
N ALA A 532 75.36 -26.29 -32.58
CA ALA A 532 74.81 -25.15 -33.32
C ALA A 532 73.27 -25.11 -33.26
N THR A 533 72.63 -26.28 -33.18
CA THR A 533 71.18 -26.43 -32.97
C THR A 533 70.70 -25.77 -31.67
N GLN A 534 71.47 -25.91 -30.59
CA GLN A 534 71.13 -25.45 -29.25
C GLN A 534 71.35 -23.94 -29.08
N ILE A 535 72.31 -23.37 -29.81
CA ILE A 535 72.50 -21.92 -29.94
C ILE A 535 71.30 -21.31 -30.70
N ALA A 536 70.92 -21.90 -31.84
CA ALA A 536 69.79 -21.43 -32.64
C ALA A 536 68.44 -21.52 -31.90
N GLU A 537 68.24 -22.54 -31.04
CA GLU A 537 67.02 -22.65 -30.22
C GLU A 537 66.93 -21.55 -29.15
N LEU A 538 68.05 -21.13 -28.56
CA LEU A 538 68.12 -20.01 -27.62
C LEU A 538 67.91 -18.65 -28.31
N GLU A 539 68.43 -18.49 -29.53
CA GLU A 539 68.24 -17.29 -30.36
C GLU A 539 66.79 -17.16 -30.85
N ARG A 540 66.13 -18.27 -31.20
CA ARG A 540 64.70 -18.28 -31.50
C ARG A 540 63.88 -17.85 -30.27
N LYS A 541 64.13 -18.43 -29.10
CA LYS A 541 63.42 -18.06 -27.86
C LYS A 541 63.61 -16.59 -27.45
N LEU A 542 64.74 -15.98 -27.79
CA LEU A 542 64.93 -14.53 -27.62
C LEU A 542 64.08 -13.73 -28.63
N THR A 543 64.04 -14.16 -29.90
CA THR A 543 63.18 -13.56 -30.93
C THR A 543 61.69 -13.68 -30.57
N ASP A 544 61.28 -14.83 -30.00
CA ASP A 544 59.93 -15.09 -29.51
C ASP A 544 59.55 -14.07 -28.40
N LEU A 545 60.44 -13.84 -27.40
CA LEU A 545 60.24 -12.83 -26.35
C LEU A 545 60.27 -11.38 -26.88
N ASP A 546 61.12 -11.06 -27.85
CA ASP A 546 61.20 -9.73 -28.44
C ASP A 546 59.90 -9.38 -29.17
N ALA A 547 59.25 -10.37 -29.81
CA ALA A 547 57.93 -10.23 -30.42
C ALA A 547 56.80 -10.10 -29.37
N GLU A 548 56.89 -10.79 -28.23
CA GLU A 548 55.97 -10.61 -27.09
C GLU A 548 56.05 -9.19 -26.51
N GLU A 549 57.26 -8.64 -26.32
CA GLU A 549 57.42 -7.26 -25.85
C GLU A 549 56.90 -6.22 -26.85
N GLU A 550 57.21 -6.38 -28.15
CA GLU A 550 56.66 -5.49 -29.19
C GLU A 550 55.11 -5.59 -29.28
N ALA A 551 54.53 -6.74 -28.92
CA ALA A 551 53.08 -6.92 -28.81
C ALA A 551 52.46 -6.26 -27.55
N ILE A 552 53.26 -5.96 -26.51
CA ILE A 552 52.85 -5.13 -25.36
C ILE A 552 53.01 -3.65 -25.71
N ASP A 553 54.16 -3.24 -26.27
CA ASP A 553 54.45 -1.86 -26.69
C ASP A 553 53.37 -1.30 -27.63
N ARG A 554 52.92 -2.11 -28.61
CA ARG A 554 51.84 -1.72 -29.54
C ARG A 554 50.50 -1.45 -28.83
N ARG A 555 50.16 -2.23 -27.79
CA ARG A 555 48.94 -2.03 -26.98
C ARG A 555 49.05 -0.80 -26.08
N GLU A 556 50.22 -0.53 -25.52
CA GLU A 556 50.47 0.69 -24.72
C GLU A 556 50.41 1.95 -25.58
N ALA A 557 51.04 1.93 -26.76
CA ALA A 557 51.06 3.05 -27.70
C ALA A 557 49.65 3.37 -28.24
N ASN A 558 48.87 2.35 -28.61
CA ASN A 558 47.51 2.52 -29.09
C ASN A 558 46.47 2.39 -27.96
N ARG A 559 46.19 3.51 -27.27
CA ARG A 559 45.13 3.58 -26.24
C ARG A 559 43.71 3.22 -26.70
N ARG A 560 43.46 3.04 -28.00
CA ARG A 560 42.16 2.58 -28.55
C ARG A 560 42.11 1.08 -28.78
N ALA A 561 43.25 0.39 -28.76
CA ALA A 561 43.33 -1.06 -28.85
C ALA A 561 42.81 -1.73 -27.57
N GLY A 562 42.31 -2.95 -27.71
CA GLY A 562 41.85 -3.77 -26.60
C GLY A 562 40.95 -4.92 -27.06
N TYR A 563 40.27 -5.54 -26.11
CA TYR A 563 39.26 -6.56 -26.38
C TYR A 563 37.86 -6.03 -26.10
N VAL A 564 36.95 -6.16 -27.06
CA VAL A 564 35.51 -6.04 -26.80
C VAL A 564 34.99 -7.40 -26.33
N TYR A 565 34.35 -7.43 -25.17
CA TYR A 565 33.75 -8.64 -24.60
C TYR A 565 32.22 -8.58 -24.63
N VAL A 566 31.61 -9.73 -24.85
CA VAL A 566 30.15 -9.93 -24.81
C VAL A 566 29.89 -11.03 -23.80
N ILE A 567 29.20 -10.70 -22.70
CA ILE A 567 28.96 -11.61 -21.57
C ILE A 567 27.51 -11.58 -21.11
N SER A 568 26.99 -12.71 -20.61
CA SER A 568 25.67 -12.79 -19.96
C SER A 568 25.73 -13.54 -18.65
N ASN A 569 24.63 -13.55 -17.90
CA ASN A 569 24.50 -14.34 -16.69
C ASN A 569 23.03 -14.72 -16.52
N ILE A 570 22.65 -15.88 -17.07
CA ILE A 570 21.25 -16.28 -17.13
C ILE A 570 20.64 -16.52 -15.74
N GLY A 571 21.46 -16.87 -14.74
CA GLY A 571 21.01 -17.06 -13.36
C GLY A 571 20.78 -15.76 -12.58
N ALA A 572 21.38 -14.65 -13.01
CA ALA A 572 21.19 -13.32 -12.41
C ALA A 572 20.20 -12.43 -13.20
N PHE A 573 20.18 -12.56 -14.53
CA PHE A 573 19.50 -11.60 -15.43
C PHE A 573 18.60 -12.24 -16.50
N GLY A 574 18.55 -13.58 -16.59
CA GLY A 574 17.79 -14.31 -17.61
C GLY A 574 18.45 -14.34 -19.01
N GLU A 575 17.77 -14.99 -19.95
CA GLU A 575 18.30 -15.34 -21.28
C GLU A 575 18.40 -14.17 -22.28
N SER A 576 17.81 -13.01 -21.95
CA SER A 576 17.73 -11.83 -22.83
C SER A 576 18.30 -10.58 -22.17
N MET A 577 19.43 -10.73 -21.47
CA MET A 577 20.24 -9.61 -21.02
C MET A 577 21.73 -9.90 -21.20
N VAL A 578 22.40 -9.01 -21.93
CA VAL A 578 23.83 -9.11 -22.26
C VAL A 578 24.53 -7.82 -21.83
N LYS A 579 25.75 -7.94 -21.30
CA LYS A 579 26.69 -6.83 -21.16
C LYS A 579 27.67 -6.81 -22.33
N ILE A 580 27.81 -5.64 -22.95
CA ILE A 580 28.81 -5.36 -23.99
C ILE A 580 29.75 -4.29 -23.43
N GLY A 581 31.05 -4.54 -23.42
CA GLY A 581 32.04 -3.57 -22.95
C GLY A 581 33.44 -3.86 -23.47
N LEU A 582 34.39 -2.99 -23.18
CA LEU A 582 35.80 -3.16 -23.57
C LEU A 582 36.72 -3.38 -22.36
N THR A 583 37.84 -4.05 -22.59
CA THR A 583 38.94 -4.22 -21.64
C THR A 583 40.29 -3.95 -22.31
N ARG A 584 41.21 -3.36 -21.53
CA ARG A 584 42.61 -3.10 -21.92
C ARG A 584 43.61 -3.98 -21.17
N ARG A 585 43.14 -4.98 -20.41
CA ARG A 585 43.97 -6.02 -19.77
C ARG A 585 44.83 -6.75 -20.80
N LEU A 586 45.97 -7.29 -20.36
CA LEU A 586 46.79 -8.20 -21.16
C LEU A 586 46.05 -9.52 -21.39
N ASP A 587 45.39 -10.04 -20.34
CA ASP A 587 44.43 -11.14 -20.40
C ASP A 587 42.99 -10.59 -20.25
N PRO A 588 42.12 -10.72 -21.27
CA PRO A 588 40.73 -10.26 -21.17
C PRO A 588 39.87 -11.05 -20.18
N MET A 589 40.24 -12.28 -19.81
CA MET A 589 39.45 -13.16 -18.93
C MET A 589 39.49 -12.71 -17.47
N ASP A 590 40.63 -12.21 -16.99
CA ASP A 590 40.74 -11.60 -15.65
C ASP A 590 39.66 -10.54 -15.42
N ARG A 591 39.30 -9.78 -16.47
CA ARG A 591 38.23 -8.78 -16.38
C ARG A 591 36.83 -9.39 -16.25
N VAL A 592 36.56 -10.51 -16.92
CA VAL A 592 35.25 -11.19 -16.77
C VAL A 592 35.10 -11.77 -15.37
N ILE A 593 36.18 -12.32 -14.82
CA ILE A 593 36.23 -12.82 -13.44
C ILE A 593 36.05 -11.67 -12.43
N GLU A 594 36.77 -10.54 -12.59
CA GLU A 594 36.57 -9.32 -11.79
C GLU A 594 35.10 -8.85 -11.75
N LEU A 595 34.39 -8.95 -12.88
CA LEU A 595 32.99 -8.52 -12.99
C LEU A 595 32.00 -9.49 -12.32
N GLY A 596 32.31 -10.79 -12.29
CA GLY A 596 31.48 -11.81 -11.65
C GLY A 596 31.54 -11.75 -10.13
N ASP A 597 32.74 -11.91 -9.56
CA ASP A 597 32.95 -12.12 -8.12
C ASP A 597 32.42 -10.98 -7.21
N ALA A 598 32.17 -9.79 -7.76
CA ALA A 598 31.85 -8.59 -6.99
C ALA A 598 30.35 -8.30 -6.78
N SER A 599 29.43 -8.86 -7.57
CA SER A 599 28.03 -8.36 -7.60
C SER A 599 26.94 -9.31 -8.12
N VAL A 600 27.24 -10.55 -8.52
CA VAL A 600 26.25 -11.50 -9.05
C VAL A 600 26.35 -12.88 -8.36
N PRO A 601 25.25 -13.65 -8.26
CA PRO A 601 25.22 -14.95 -7.56
C PRO A 601 25.87 -16.11 -8.32
N PHE A 602 26.17 -15.94 -9.61
CA PHE A 602 26.82 -16.91 -10.48
C PHE A 602 27.88 -16.18 -11.31
N ARG A 603 28.82 -16.90 -11.90
CA ARG A 603 29.79 -16.31 -12.84
C ARG A 603 29.12 -15.87 -14.16
N PHE A 604 29.82 -15.00 -14.91
CA PHE A 604 29.40 -14.58 -16.25
C PHE A 604 29.82 -15.62 -17.29
N ASP A 605 28.88 -15.96 -18.18
CA ASP A 605 29.12 -16.70 -19.41
C ASP A 605 29.71 -15.77 -20.49
N VAL A 606 30.64 -16.30 -21.29
CA VAL A 606 31.38 -15.53 -22.30
C VAL A 606 30.90 -15.94 -23.68
N HIS A 607 30.32 -14.98 -24.41
CA HIS A 607 29.82 -15.21 -25.77
C HIS A 607 30.84 -14.82 -26.85
N ALA A 608 31.65 -13.78 -26.59
CA ALA A 608 32.71 -13.35 -27.50
C ALA A 608 33.82 -12.58 -26.76
N LEU A 609 35.06 -12.70 -27.27
CA LEU A 609 36.22 -11.87 -26.93
C LEU A 609 36.91 -11.46 -28.23
N ILE A 610 36.78 -10.21 -28.65
CA ILE A 610 37.24 -9.73 -29.96
C ILE A 610 38.31 -8.68 -29.76
N TYR A 611 39.55 -9.01 -30.13
CA TYR A 611 40.64 -8.02 -30.22
C TYR A 611 40.36 -7.04 -31.37
N SER A 612 40.59 -5.75 -31.12
CA SER A 612 40.53 -4.70 -32.14
C SER A 612 41.49 -3.58 -31.81
N ASP A 613 42.20 -3.07 -32.82
CA ASP A 613 43.03 -1.86 -32.71
C ASP A 613 42.20 -0.58 -32.54
N ASP A 614 40.89 -0.64 -32.77
CA ASP A 614 39.92 0.38 -32.35
C ASP A 614 38.73 -0.25 -31.63
N ALA A 615 39.01 -0.93 -30.51
CA ALA A 615 38.00 -1.48 -29.62
C ALA A 615 37.01 -0.40 -29.13
N VAL A 616 37.47 0.84 -28.95
CA VAL A 616 36.63 2.00 -28.60
C VAL A 616 35.65 2.37 -29.72
N GLY A 617 36.08 2.26 -31.00
CA GLY A 617 35.20 2.46 -32.15
C GLY A 617 34.14 1.37 -32.28
N LEU A 618 34.54 0.11 -32.09
CA LEU A 618 33.66 -1.06 -32.17
C LEU A 618 32.63 -1.09 -31.03
N GLU A 619 33.06 -0.90 -29.78
CA GLU A 619 32.18 -0.86 -28.61
C GLU A 619 31.11 0.24 -28.73
N ARG A 620 31.53 1.45 -29.13
CA ARG A 620 30.60 2.57 -29.36
C ARG A 620 29.60 2.29 -30.48
N ALA A 621 29.99 1.55 -31.54
CA ALA A 621 29.06 1.18 -32.61
C ALA A 621 27.97 0.22 -32.10
N LEU A 622 28.35 -0.83 -31.37
CA LEU A 622 27.41 -1.78 -30.76
C LEU A 622 26.48 -1.10 -29.75
N HIS A 623 27.02 -0.18 -28.94
CA HIS A 623 26.22 0.61 -28.00
C HIS A 623 25.20 1.51 -28.72
N GLN A 624 25.53 2.06 -29.89
CA GLN A 624 24.61 2.87 -30.69
C GLN A 624 23.53 2.01 -31.37
N GLU A 625 23.89 0.82 -31.86
CA GLU A 625 22.94 -0.13 -32.47
C GLU A 625 21.90 -0.65 -31.44
N PHE A 626 22.33 -0.88 -30.19
CA PHE A 626 21.48 -1.38 -29.12
C PHE A 626 20.97 -0.31 -28.12
N GLU A 627 21.16 0.98 -28.40
CA GLU A 627 20.70 2.07 -27.53
C GLU A 627 19.18 2.00 -27.19
N PRO A 628 18.26 1.65 -28.12
CA PRO A 628 16.85 1.46 -27.78
C PRO A 628 16.61 0.38 -26.71
N GLN A 629 17.42 -0.68 -26.72
CA GLN A 629 17.39 -1.83 -25.82
C GLN A 629 18.23 -1.63 -24.54
N ARG A 630 18.90 -0.49 -24.36
CA ARG A 630 19.74 -0.22 -23.18
C ARG A 630 18.90 -0.27 -21.89
N VAL A 631 19.34 -1.10 -20.94
CA VAL A 631 18.67 -1.32 -19.64
C VAL A 631 18.72 -0.06 -18.78
N ASN A 632 19.88 0.61 -18.70
CA ASN A 632 20.04 1.84 -17.92
C ASN A 632 20.16 3.07 -18.82
N ARG A 633 19.04 3.78 -18.99
CA ARG A 633 18.94 5.02 -19.78
C ARG A 633 19.38 6.29 -19.03
N VAL A 634 19.68 6.19 -17.74
CA VAL A 634 20.09 7.33 -16.88
C VAL A 634 21.61 7.42 -16.78
N ASN A 635 22.27 6.26 -16.67
CA ASN A 635 23.72 6.12 -16.61
C ASN A 635 24.17 5.15 -17.70
N ALA A 636 24.49 5.70 -18.88
CA ALA A 636 24.92 4.94 -20.05
C ALA A 636 26.23 4.14 -19.84
N ARG A 637 27.01 4.40 -18.77
CA ARG A 637 28.17 3.59 -18.36
C ARG A 637 27.80 2.22 -17.78
N ARG A 638 26.50 1.97 -17.57
CA ARG A 638 25.98 0.64 -17.20
C ARG A 638 25.48 -0.08 -18.45
N GLU A 639 26.43 -0.70 -19.13
CA GLU A 639 26.36 -1.17 -20.52
C GLU A 639 25.66 -2.54 -20.64
N PHE A 640 24.47 -2.65 -20.04
CA PHE A 640 23.58 -3.81 -20.14
C PHE A 640 22.45 -3.52 -21.13
N PHE A 641 22.11 -4.51 -21.95
CA PHE A 641 21.16 -4.40 -23.05
C PHE A 641 20.18 -5.58 -23.05
N HIS A 642 18.90 -5.31 -23.33
CA HIS A 642 17.86 -6.32 -23.51
C HIS A 642 17.94 -6.92 -24.92
N VAL A 643 18.94 -7.77 -25.12
CA VAL A 643 19.25 -8.46 -26.38
C VAL A 643 19.70 -9.89 -26.10
N THR A 644 19.59 -10.77 -27.10
CA THR A 644 20.14 -12.14 -27.04
C THR A 644 21.57 -12.17 -27.59
N PRO A 645 22.41 -13.16 -27.22
CA PRO A 645 23.75 -13.31 -27.78
C PRO A 645 23.76 -13.36 -29.31
N GLY A 646 22.85 -14.11 -29.95
CA GLY A 646 22.73 -14.18 -31.40
C GLY A 646 22.52 -12.83 -32.09
N GLN A 647 21.73 -11.92 -31.49
CA GLN A 647 21.58 -10.56 -32.02
C GLN A 647 22.89 -9.77 -31.97
N VAL A 648 23.70 -9.97 -30.93
CA VAL A 648 25.02 -9.32 -30.79
C VAL A 648 26.04 -9.91 -31.75
N ARG A 649 26.03 -11.22 -32.02
CA ARG A 649 26.83 -11.84 -33.11
C ARG A 649 26.52 -11.20 -34.45
N ASP A 650 25.24 -11.02 -34.78
CA ASP A 650 24.82 -10.50 -36.07
C ASP A 650 25.24 -9.02 -36.23
N ALA A 651 25.20 -8.23 -35.14
CA ALA A 651 25.75 -6.88 -35.04
C ALA A 651 27.28 -6.84 -35.20
N LEU A 652 28.00 -7.70 -34.47
CA LEU A 652 29.46 -7.85 -34.61
C LEU A 652 29.86 -8.21 -36.04
N THR A 653 29.10 -9.07 -36.71
CA THR A 653 29.34 -9.44 -38.12
C THR A 653 29.20 -8.23 -39.07
N ARG A 654 28.31 -7.28 -38.76
CA ARG A 654 28.18 -6.01 -39.51
C ARG A 654 29.33 -5.03 -39.23
N HIS A 655 29.88 -5.02 -38.01
CA HIS A 655 30.79 -3.96 -37.55
C HIS A 655 32.28 -4.34 -37.44
N ALA A 656 32.61 -5.63 -37.25
CA ALA A 656 34.00 -6.12 -37.13
C ALA A 656 34.49 -6.94 -38.35
N GLY A 657 33.59 -7.29 -39.28
CA GLY A 657 33.93 -8.07 -40.47
C GLY A 657 34.21 -9.55 -40.18
N GLN A 658 35.02 -10.19 -41.02
CA GLN A 658 35.28 -11.65 -40.97
C GLN A 658 36.46 -12.05 -40.06
N HIS A 659 36.88 -11.19 -39.12
CA HIS A 659 37.97 -11.52 -38.19
C HIS A 659 37.48 -12.49 -37.11
N LEU A 660 37.79 -13.78 -37.34
CA LEU A 660 37.64 -14.97 -36.48
C LEU A 660 36.65 -14.81 -35.30
N LEU A 661 35.36 -14.90 -35.61
CA LEU A 661 34.28 -14.96 -34.62
C LEU A 661 34.20 -16.35 -33.97
N GLU A 662 35.05 -16.60 -32.96
CA GLU A 662 34.73 -17.61 -31.94
C GLU A 662 33.57 -17.07 -31.10
N PHE A 663 32.35 -17.53 -31.42
CA PHE A 663 31.11 -17.05 -30.81
C PHE A 663 30.31 -18.19 -30.16
N HIS A 664 30.20 -18.16 -28.83
CA HIS A 664 29.44 -19.14 -28.07
C HIS A 664 27.99 -18.65 -27.91
N GLU A 665 27.08 -19.11 -28.78
CA GLU A 665 25.69 -18.63 -28.78
C GLU A 665 24.86 -19.14 -27.59
N GLN A 666 25.17 -20.33 -27.07
CA GLN A 666 24.59 -20.84 -25.84
C GLN A 666 25.54 -20.60 -24.65
N PRO A 667 25.07 -20.04 -23.51
CA PRO A 667 25.84 -19.99 -22.28
C PRO A 667 26.02 -21.40 -21.67
N ASP A 668 27.12 -21.62 -20.94
CA ASP A 668 27.43 -22.89 -20.28
C ASP A 668 26.82 -22.97 -18.87
N ALA A 669 26.77 -21.85 -18.16
CA ALA A 669 26.05 -21.60 -16.91
C ALA A 669 26.08 -22.78 -15.90
N PRO A 670 27.22 -23.43 -15.63
CA PRO A 670 27.24 -24.74 -14.96
C PRO A 670 26.72 -24.69 -13.52
N GLU A 671 27.08 -23.63 -12.78
CA GLU A 671 26.63 -23.38 -11.41
C GLU A 671 25.10 -23.19 -11.33
N TRP A 672 24.52 -22.47 -12.30
CA TRP A 672 23.08 -22.26 -12.38
C TRP A 672 22.34 -23.53 -12.80
N ARG A 673 22.84 -24.27 -13.81
CA ARG A 673 22.25 -25.54 -14.24
C ARG A 673 22.26 -26.58 -13.14
N ALA A 674 23.36 -26.67 -12.37
CA ALA A 674 23.44 -27.52 -11.18
C ALA A 674 22.45 -27.07 -10.08
N SER A 675 22.32 -25.76 -9.84
CA SER A 675 21.36 -25.20 -8.87
C SER A 675 19.90 -25.47 -9.25
N VAL A 676 19.55 -25.38 -10.53
CA VAL A 676 18.20 -25.69 -11.04
C VAL A 676 17.92 -27.20 -11.01
N ALA A 677 18.93 -28.06 -11.14
CA ALA A 677 18.78 -29.49 -10.94
C ALA A 677 18.54 -29.83 -9.45
N ALA A 678 19.38 -29.31 -8.56
CA ALA A 678 19.28 -29.53 -7.11
C ALA A 678 18.01 -28.93 -6.48
N GLY A 679 17.37 -27.95 -7.13
CA GLY A 679 16.06 -27.39 -6.73
C GLY A 679 14.84 -28.12 -7.31
N ARG A 680 15.01 -29.30 -7.92
CA ARG A 680 13.93 -30.16 -8.46
C ARG A 680 13.83 -31.53 -7.76
N GLU A 681 14.69 -31.78 -6.78
CA GLU A 681 14.63 -32.89 -5.82
C GLU A 681 13.92 -32.45 -4.52
#